data_AF-A0A2H4RBZ3-F1
#
_entry.id   AF-A0A2H4RBZ3-F1
#
_cell.length_a   1.000
_cell.length_b   1.000
_cell.length_c   1.000
_cell.angle_alpha   90.00
_cell.angle_beta   90.00
_cell.angle_gamma   90.00
#
_symmetry.space_group_name_H-M   'P 1'
#
loop_
_entity.id
_entity.type
_entity.pdbx_description
1 polymer ?
#
loop_
_entity_poly.entity_id
_entity_poly.type
_entity_poly.pdbx_seq_one_letter_code
_entity_poly.pdbx_strand_id
1 'polypeptide(L)'
;MTTPTDKLVEALRTSLMENERLRQANQRLRDLESEPVAVVGMGCRLPGGVGSPRELWRLVVSGGDGVSGFPVDRGWDVEGLFDPDPDRVGKSYVREGGFLHDAAGFDAEFFEISPREALAMNPQQRLLLETSWEVFEDAGLDPGSLRGRDVGVFAGVMYHDYASRLSEIPPELEASLGVGNTGSVASGRLSYTFGLTGPAITVDTACSSSLVAVHLGVQALRSGECSMALAGGVAVMSTPATFVEFSRQRGLSPDGRCKPYAAAADGTGWSEGVALILLERLSDAIAAGHRIHAVIRGSAVNQDGASNGLTAPNGPAQQRVIRQALRNARLNSTDIDAVEGHGTGTTLGDPIEAQALIATYGHHRPDDQPLWLGSLKSNIGHTQAAAGAAGIIKMILAMQHGTLPQSLHIDEPTPQVDWSSGTVRLLTTNQPWPERQRPRRAAVSSFGVSGTNAHLILEQAPPPSEPQPEPQPGLFHHAPATLPLSAKTLPALREQAQRLATHLRDNPTTDLHHTSHHLTTGRAHLHHRAVVIAPDHPTALQALTALHTGDTHPNLVTGRATTTGKTVLVFPGQGSQWAGMGAHLLDTCPTFAARINDCATALAPHITWSLTDVLRQKPDAPTLDRVDVVQPASFAMMVALAELWRTLGITPDAVVGHSQGEIAAAHIAGALTLDDAAAIVALRSQAIADTLAGHGAMATLPLTLTETHKRIAPYHPHLEIAATNSPSFNVVAGDPTAIDDLLNHCDNDGIRARRIPVDYASHTSHVEKLHPTLTTLLRHITPTQAHTPFYSTVDQQFITDTTTLNAEYWYRNLRQPVQFHNAITDLAHHGHHTYIETSTHPVLTISIHNTLDQHPQPTTTTPTLRRDHDTPHQILTTAAHLHTHGTPITWPTTTPPPHTPTPPTYPFQHHTYWLHTTPQTSGGSIGVAADEPEDGMTLSERLAQQSPEEQAEALLDLVRTTATTALGRTEDLIGPDDPFFEVGFNSLTAVELRNTLNNATGLRLPVTLLFDHATPRMLAGHLQEQLLTRSPN
;
A
#
# COMPACT_ATOMS: atom_id res chain seq x y z
N MET A 1 13.67 15.51 -65.68
CA MET A 1 15.02 15.22 -65.13
C MET A 1 15.33 16.33 -64.16
N THR A 2 15.52 16.03 -62.86
CA THR A 2 15.92 17.03 -61.86
C THR A 2 17.30 17.59 -62.24
N THR A 3 17.45 18.91 -62.21
CA THR A 3 18.73 19.53 -62.57
C THR A 3 19.79 19.21 -61.49
N PRO A 4 21.09 19.25 -61.82
CA PRO A 4 22.15 19.07 -60.82
C PRO A 4 22.02 20.01 -59.61
N THR A 5 21.48 21.21 -59.83
CA THR A 5 21.19 22.22 -58.82
C THR A 5 20.06 21.79 -57.86
N ASP A 6 18.99 21.18 -58.38
CA ASP A 6 17.87 20.71 -57.54
C ASP A 6 18.30 19.57 -56.60
N LYS A 7 19.17 18.68 -57.09
CA LYS A 7 19.76 17.62 -56.25
C LYS A 7 20.69 18.17 -55.18
N LEU A 8 21.41 19.26 -55.47
CA LEU A 8 22.28 19.93 -54.51
C LEU A 8 21.48 20.61 -53.40
N VAL A 9 20.39 21.31 -53.74
CA VAL A 9 19.51 21.98 -52.78
C VAL A 9 18.84 20.97 -51.84
N GLU A 10 18.36 19.85 -52.35
CA GLU A 10 17.74 18.80 -51.54
C GLU A 10 18.75 18.07 -50.63
N ALA A 11 19.97 17.85 -51.11
CA ALA A 11 21.07 17.33 -50.28
C ALA A 11 21.43 18.31 -49.14
N LEU A 12 21.44 19.62 -49.42
CA LEU A 12 21.73 20.66 -48.42
C LEU A 12 20.60 20.76 -47.38
N ARG A 13 19.34 20.68 -47.80
CA ARG A 13 18.17 20.67 -46.89
C ARG A 13 18.19 19.44 -45.97
N THR A 14 18.43 18.25 -46.53
CA THR A 14 18.58 17.01 -45.76
C THR A 14 19.73 17.11 -44.76
N SER A 15 20.87 17.68 -45.16
CA SER A 15 22.02 17.89 -44.27
C SER A 15 21.72 18.89 -43.13
N LEU A 16 20.97 19.96 -43.40
CA LEU A 16 20.55 20.93 -42.38
C LEU A 16 19.56 20.31 -41.38
N MET A 17 18.57 19.56 -41.86
CA MET A 17 17.63 18.83 -40.99
C MET A 17 18.35 17.81 -40.11
N GLU A 18 19.32 17.07 -40.67
CA GLU A 18 20.12 16.13 -39.89
C GLU A 18 21.02 16.85 -38.87
N ASN A 19 21.60 18.01 -39.23
CA ASN A 19 22.39 18.80 -38.28
C ASN A 19 21.52 19.33 -37.13
N GLU A 20 20.30 19.76 -37.41
CA GLU A 20 19.34 20.21 -36.40
C GLU A 20 18.89 19.06 -35.50
N ARG A 21 18.58 17.89 -36.07
CA ARG A 21 18.29 16.66 -35.32
C ARG A 21 19.46 16.29 -34.40
N LEU A 22 20.70 16.30 -34.91
CA LEU A 22 21.89 15.99 -34.12
C LEU A 22 22.16 17.04 -33.03
N ARG A 23 21.89 18.32 -33.29
CA ARG A 23 21.97 19.38 -32.25
C ARG A 23 20.94 19.16 -31.16
N GLN A 24 19.69 18.85 -31.52
CA GLN A 24 18.63 18.54 -30.56
C GLN A 24 18.96 17.28 -29.75
N ALA A 25 19.48 16.23 -30.39
CA ALA A 25 19.92 15.01 -29.71
C ALA A 25 21.08 15.28 -28.74
N ASN A 26 22.09 16.05 -29.16
CA ASN A 26 23.20 16.45 -28.29
C ASN A 26 22.74 17.34 -27.12
N GLN A 27 21.76 18.22 -27.35
CA GLN A 27 21.19 19.05 -26.29
C GLN A 27 20.45 18.19 -25.27
N ARG A 28 19.60 17.25 -25.73
CA ARG A 28 18.93 16.28 -24.85
C ARG A 28 19.92 15.45 -24.02
N LEU A 29 20.99 14.95 -24.63
CA LEU A 29 22.03 14.20 -23.90
C LEU A 29 22.70 15.05 -22.81
N ARG A 30 23.00 16.32 -23.11
CA ARG A 30 23.57 17.26 -22.13
C ARG A 30 22.59 17.66 -21.03
N ASP A 31 21.31 17.69 -21.34
CA ASP A 31 20.27 18.00 -20.37
C ASP A 31 20.06 16.81 -19.42
N LEU A 32 19.99 15.58 -19.95
CA LEU A 32 19.93 14.33 -19.17
C LEU A 32 21.14 14.16 -18.23
N GLU A 33 22.36 14.43 -18.71
CA GLU A 33 23.59 14.31 -17.90
C GLU A 33 23.58 15.23 -16.67
N SER A 34 22.89 16.38 -16.77
CA SER A 34 22.80 17.38 -15.70
C SER A 34 21.42 17.50 -15.09
N GLU A 35 20.53 16.56 -15.37
CA GLU A 35 19.14 16.69 -14.98
C GLU A 35 19.02 16.80 -13.45
N PRO A 36 18.27 17.79 -12.94
CA PRO A 36 18.01 17.89 -11.52
C PRO A 36 17.22 16.67 -11.02
N VAL A 37 17.54 16.19 -9.82
CA VAL A 37 16.87 15.04 -9.20
C VAL A 37 15.99 15.56 -8.06
N ALA A 38 14.71 15.27 -8.10
CA ALA A 38 13.77 15.59 -7.04
C ALA A 38 13.94 14.64 -5.85
N VAL A 39 13.86 15.19 -4.63
CA VAL A 39 13.61 14.42 -3.42
C VAL A 39 12.11 14.36 -3.22
N VAL A 40 11.51 13.18 -3.39
CA VAL A 40 10.05 12.99 -3.37
C VAL A 40 9.52 12.40 -2.07
N GLY A 41 10.38 11.78 -1.25
CA GLY A 41 10.03 11.32 0.10
C GLY A 41 11.25 11.26 1.03
N MET A 42 11.02 11.32 2.33
CA MET A 42 12.06 11.34 3.36
C MET A 42 11.64 10.66 4.66
N GLY A 43 12.58 9.98 5.32
CA GLY A 43 12.35 9.29 6.59
C GLY A 43 13.62 9.17 7.41
N CYS A 44 13.50 9.21 8.74
CA CYS A 44 14.65 9.10 9.63
C CYS A 44 14.29 8.56 11.03
N ARG A 45 15.29 7.93 11.66
CA ARG A 45 15.34 7.60 13.08
C ARG A 45 16.64 8.15 13.65
N LEU A 46 16.57 9.09 14.59
CA LEU A 46 17.73 9.81 15.13
C LEU A 46 17.62 9.90 16.67
N PRO A 47 18.72 10.16 17.38
CA PRO A 47 18.72 10.36 18.83
C PRO A 47 17.79 11.49 19.31
N GLY A 48 17.51 11.51 20.60
CA GLY A 48 16.58 12.47 21.19
C GLY A 48 15.10 12.14 20.93
N GLY A 49 14.80 10.87 20.63
CA GLY A 49 13.43 10.41 20.35
C GLY A 49 12.90 10.85 18.99
N VAL A 50 13.79 11.12 18.02
CA VAL A 50 13.39 11.57 16.68
C VAL A 50 13.01 10.36 15.83
N GLY A 51 11.70 10.16 15.68
CA GLY A 51 11.11 9.12 14.85
C GLY A 51 10.76 9.57 13.43
N SER A 52 10.85 10.86 13.11
CA SER A 52 10.39 11.40 11.82
C SER A 52 11.09 12.71 11.45
N PRO A 53 11.07 13.13 10.16
CA PRO A 53 11.54 14.46 9.76
C PRO A 53 10.85 15.61 10.50
N ARG A 54 9.56 15.46 10.83
CA ARG A 54 8.82 16.46 11.62
C ARG A 54 9.39 16.62 13.03
N GLU A 55 9.76 15.53 13.67
CA GLU A 55 10.38 15.54 15.00
C GLU A 55 11.82 16.03 14.94
N LEU A 56 12.56 15.71 13.88
CA LEU A 56 13.88 16.32 13.63
C LEU A 56 13.77 17.85 13.57
N TRP A 57 12.79 18.37 12.83
CA TRP A 57 12.57 19.81 12.75
C TRP A 57 12.31 20.43 14.13
N ARG A 58 11.42 19.81 14.92
CA ARG A 58 11.12 20.26 16.30
C ARG A 58 12.37 20.28 17.17
N LEU A 59 13.21 19.25 17.10
CA LEU A 59 14.47 19.18 17.87
C LEU A 59 15.42 20.32 17.47
N VAL A 60 15.71 20.50 16.19
CA VAL A 60 16.71 21.48 15.74
C VAL A 60 16.25 22.92 15.91
N VAL A 61 14.97 23.23 15.65
CA VAL A 61 14.47 24.61 15.75
C VAL A 61 14.36 25.06 17.21
N SER A 62 14.11 24.15 18.14
CA SER A 62 14.08 24.43 19.58
C SER A 62 15.47 24.44 20.22
N GLY A 63 16.52 24.03 19.50
CA GLY A 63 17.88 23.94 20.03
C GLY A 63 18.09 22.74 20.97
N GLY A 64 17.37 21.64 20.76
CA GLY A 64 17.50 20.43 21.56
C GLY A 64 18.82 19.67 21.33
N ASP A 65 19.28 19.01 22.41
CA ASP A 65 20.44 18.12 22.44
C ASP A 65 19.95 16.68 22.70
N GLY A 66 20.25 15.78 21.76
CA GLY A 66 19.86 14.37 21.75
C GLY A 66 20.93 13.43 22.28
N VAL A 67 22.04 13.94 22.81
CA VAL A 67 23.07 13.12 23.48
C VAL A 67 22.56 12.61 24.83
N SER A 68 22.77 11.32 25.10
CA SER A 68 22.36 10.63 26.32
C SER A 68 23.45 9.68 26.82
N GLY A 69 23.23 9.04 27.97
CA GLY A 69 24.11 7.97 28.46
C GLY A 69 24.03 6.70 27.62
N PHE A 70 25.03 5.82 27.74
CA PHE A 70 25.04 4.53 27.04
C PHE A 70 23.78 3.68 27.30
N PRO A 71 23.31 2.93 26.28
CA PRO A 71 22.15 2.06 26.42
C PRO A 71 22.42 0.92 27.41
N VAL A 72 21.45 0.63 28.27
CA VAL A 72 21.55 -0.40 29.33
C VAL A 72 20.90 -1.73 28.95
N ASP A 73 20.23 -1.78 27.81
CA ASP A 73 19.44 -2.91 27.30
C ASP A 73 20.19 -3.74 26.23
N ARG A 74 21.42 -3.35 25.89
CA ARG A 74 22.23 -4.03 24.86
C ARG A 74 23.22 -5.06 25.40
N GLY A 75 23.22 -5.30 26.72
CA GLY A 75 24.14 -6.22 27.39
C GLY A 75 25.59 -5.71 27.44
N TRP A 76 25.80 -4.39 27.38
CA TRP A 76 27.12 -3.79 27.59
C TRP A 76 27.44 -3.72 29.09
N ASP A 77 28.68 -4.06 29.47
CA ASP A 77 29.19 -3.79 30.82
C ASP A 77 29.54 -2.30 30.96
N VAL A 78 28.52 -1.44 31.02
CA VAL A 78 28.68 0.03 31.01
C VAL A 78 29.57 0.51 32.16
N GLU A 79 29.44 -0.09 33.35
CA GLU A 79 30.27 0.28 34.50
C GLU A 79 31.72 -0.18 34.36
N GLY A 80 31.93 -1.43 33.93
CA GLY A 80 33.27 -1.93 33.69
C GLY A 80 33.93 -1.28 32.48
N LEU A 81 33.19 -0.76 31.50
CA LEU A 81 33.73 -0.18 30.27
C LEU A 81 34.46 1.15 30.51
N PHE A 82 34.09 1.92 31.53
CA PHE A 82 34.64 3.24 31.74
C PHE A 82 35.97 3.25 32.48
N ASP A 83 36.92 4.03 31.98
CA ASP A 83 38.11 4.44 32.72
C ASP A 83 38.52 5.85 32.26
N PRO A 84 38.70 6.82 33.18
CA PRO A 84 39.08 8.18 32.80
C PRO A 84 40.49 8.26 32.20
N ASP A 85 41.33 7.23 32.34
CA ASP A 85 42.65 7.15 31.72
C ASP A 85 42.56 6.73 30.23
N PRO A 86 42.84 7.64 29.27
CA PRO A 86 42.83 7.33 27.84
C PRO A 86 43.91 6.33 27.42
N ASP A 87 44.84 5.94 28.31
CA ASP A 87 45.87 4.94 28.09
C ASP A 87 45.53 3.57 28.71
N ARG A 88 44.37 3.40 29.38
CA ARG A 88 43.78 2.11 29.80
C ARG A 88 43.17 1.17 28.73
N VAL A 89 43.88 0.14 28.29
CA VAL A 89 43.42 -0.78 27.21
C VAL A 89 42.04 -1.38 27.47
N GLY A 90 41.18 -1.41 26.44
CA GLY A 90 39.85 -2.02 26.48
C GLY A 90 38.78 -1.18 27.17
N LYS A 91 39.08 0.08 27.53
CA LYS A 91 38.16 1.01 28.22
C LYS A 91 37.84 2.23 27.37
N SER A 92 36.72 2.86 27.68
CA SER A 92 36.28 4.16 27.16
C SER A 92 36.41 5.22 28.24
N TYR A 93 36.93 6.41 27.90
CA TYR A 93 36.87 7.56 28.83
C TYR A 93 35.58 8.38 28.68
N VAL A 94 34.68 7.96 27.79
CA VAL A 94 33.38 8.59 27.54
C VAL A 94 32.26 7.64 27.96
N ARG A 95 31.16 8.21 28.51
CA ARG A 95 29.92 7.49 28.89
C ARG A 95 28.66 7.98 28.17
N GLU A 96 28.80 8.98 27.28
CA GLU A 96 27.72 9.65 26.58
C GLU A 96 27.85 9.52 25.06
N GLY A 97 26.72 9.57 24.36
CA GLY A 97 26.63 9.52 22.90
C GLY A 97 25.18 9.67 22.43
N GLY A 98 24.94 9.69 21.12
CA GLY A 98 23.58 9.71 20.57
C GLY A 98 23.08 8.28 20.27
N PHE A 99 22.00 7.84 20.91
CA PHE A 99 21.52 6.46 20.76
C PHE A 99 20.07 6.37 20.29
N LEU A 100 19.80 5.33 19.52
CA LEU A 100 18.44 4.84 19.27
C LEU A 100 18.07 3.89 20.41
N HIS A 101 17.35 4.39 21.41
CA HIS A 101 16.98 3.57 22.58
C HIS A 101 16.06 2.40 22.20
N ASP A 102 15.18 2.58 21.22
CA ASP A 102 14.27 1.53 20.74
C ASP A 102 14.85 0.69 19.58
N ALA A 103 16.19 0.63 19.42
CA ALA A 103 16.84 -0.11 18.32
C ALA A 103 16.53 -1.62 18.29
N ALA A 104 16.09 -2.19 19.42
CA ALA A 104 15.66 -3.58 19.49
C ALA A 104 14.21 -3.80 19.03
N GLY A 105 13.39 -2.75 18.95
CA GLY A 105 12.00 -2.81 18.51
C GLY A 105 11.88 -3.06 17.01
N PHE A 106 11.00 -3.99 16.63
CA PHE A 106 10.67 -4.26 15.23
C PHE A 106 9.32 -4.96 15.09
N ASP A 107 8.56 -4.63 14.05
CA ASP A 107 7.31 -5.33 13.70
C ASP A 107 7.59 -6.43 12.67
N ALA A 108 8.02 -7.60 13.15
CA ALA A 108 8.45 -8.70 12.29
C ALA A 108 7.30 -9.31 11.46
N GLU A 109 6.11 -9.47 12.07
CA GLU A 109 4.93 -10.01 11.40
C GLU A 109 4.49 -9.09 10.25
N PHE A 110 4.63 -7.77 10.42
CA PHE A 110 4.33 -6.82 9.35
C PHE A 110 5.16 -7.06 8.09
N PHE A 111 6.43 -7.45 8.22
CA PHE A 111 7.31 -7.73 7.08
C PHE A 111 7.39 -9.22 6.72
N GLU A 112 6.49 -10.05 7.27
CA GLU A 112 6.46 -11.50 7.04
C GLU A 112 7.77 -12.19 7.43
N ILE A 113 8.43 -11.65 8.46
CA ILE A 113 9.68 -12.16 9.03
C ILE A 113 9.34 -12.94 10.30
N SER A 114 9.85 -14.17 10.40
CA SER A 114 9.64 -14.98 11.61
C SER A 114 10.34 -14.35 12.82
N PRO A 115 9.81 -14.52 14.05
CA PRO A 115 10.49 -14.04 15.26
C PRO A 115 11.94 -14.54 15.40
N ARG A 116 12.22 -15.76 14.92
CA ARG A 116 13.56 -16.36 14.92
C ARG A 116 14.52 -15.63 13.98
N GLU A 117 14.07 -15.34 12.77
CA GLU A 117 14.87 -14.55 11.82
C GLU A 117 15.07 -13.12 12.34
N ALA A 118 14.01 -12.46 12.83
CA ALA A 118 14.08 -11.12 13.39
C ALA A 118 15.09 -11.00 14.54
N LEU A 119 15.19 -12.02 15.40
CA LEU A 119 16.20 -12.10 16.46
C LEU A 119 17.64 -12.12 15.91
N ALA A 120 17.88 -12.88 14.83
CA ALA A 120 19.18 -12.98 14.17
C ALA A 120 19.53 -11.78 13.29
N MET A 121 18.54 -10.96 12.91
CA MET A 121 18.73 -9.78 12.06
C MET A 121 19.44 -8.64 12.79
N ASN A 122 20.49 -8.14 12.15
CA ASN A 122 21.14 -6.90 12.53
C ASN A 122 20.08 -5.77 12.62
N PRO A 123 20.02 -5.01 13.73
CA PRO A 123 19.08 -3.90 13.91
C PRO A 123 19.05 -2.91 12.74
N GLN A 124 20.18 -2.73 12.07
CA GLN A 124 20.28 -1.86 10.89
C GLN A 124 19.36 -2.32 9.75
N GLN A 125 19.25 -3.63 9.49
CA GLN A 125 18.34 -4.15 8.46
C GLN A 125 16.86 -3.94 8.83
N ARG A 126 16.53 -4.10 10.12
CA ARG A 126 15.18 -3.91 10.66
C ARG A 126 14.72 -2.46 10.54
N LEU A 127 15.55 -1.52 11.00
CA LEU A 127 15.25 -0.09 10.92
C LEU A 127 15.23 0.42 9.47
N LEU A 128 16.04 -0.14 8.57
CA LEU A 128 15.95 0.16 7.15
C LEU A 128 14.59 -0.25 6.56
N LEU A 129 14.04 -1.41 6.92
CA LEU A 129 12.72 -1.85 6.44
C LEU A 129 11.61 -0.87 6.84
N GLU A 130 11.53 -0.53 8.12
CA GLU A 130 10.53 0.41 8.64
C GLU A 130 10.69 1.81 8.03
N THR A 131 11.92 2.33 8.02
CA THR A 131 12.18 3.67 7.48
C THR A 131 11.91 3.74 5.97
N SER A 132 12.15 2.66 5.23
CA SER A 132 11.85 2.60 3.79
C SER A 132 10.35 2.62 3.52
N TRP A 133 9.55 1.87 4.29
CA TRP A 133 8.09 1.91 4.21
C TRP A 133 7.56 3.34 4.40
N GLU A 134 8.06 4.03 5.42
CA GLU A 134 7.66 5.40 5.73
C GLU A 134 8.08 6.41 4.68
N VAL A 135 9.26 6.23 4.07
CA VAL A 135 9.71 7.07 2.94
C VAL A 135 8.76 6.95 1.76
N PHE A 136 8.27 5.74 1.45
CA PHE A 136 7.28 5.54 0.38
C PHE A 136 5.94 6.18 0.74
N GLU A 137 5.49 6.04 1.99
CA GLU A 137 4.26 6.70 2.46
C GLU A 137 4.37 8.23 2.49
N ASP A 138 5.54 8.80 2.83
CA ASP A 138 5.80 10.24 2.77
C ASP A 138 5.78 10.75 1.32
N ALA A 139 6.30 9.94 0.38
CA ALA A 139 6.22 10.21 -1.06
C ALA A 139 4.80 10.09 -1.65
N GLY A 140 3.82 9.67 -0.85
CA GLY A 140 2.45 9.45 -1.31
C GLY A 140 2.32 8.22 -2.21
N LEU A 141 3.13 7.20 -1.98
CA LEU A 141 3.13 5.96 -2.75
C LEU A 141 2.69 4.78 -1.88
N ASP A 142 1.75 3.98 -2.38
CA ASP A 142 1.47 2.65 -1.81
C ASP A 142 2.71 1.74 -2.01
N PRO A 143 3.39 1.27 -0.94
CA PRO A 143 4.54 0.40 -1.08
C PRO A 143 4.25 -0.90 -1.83
N GLY A 144 3.00 -1.41 -1.78
CA GLY A 144 2.58 -2.61 -2.52
C GLY A 144 2.56 -2.40 -4.03
N SER A 145 2.31 -1.16 -4.49
CA SER A 145 2.31 -0.79 -5.90
C SER A 145 3.70 -0.73 -6.54
N LEU A 146 4.77 -0.76 -5.72
CA LEU A 146 6.16 -0.71 -6.19
C LEU A 146 6.70 -2.08 -6.61
N ARG A 147 6.00 -3.16 -6.29
CA ARG A 147 6.41 -4.52 -6.61
C ARG A 147 6.56 -4.70 -8.13
N GLY A 148 7.75 -5.13 -8.55
CA GLY A 148 8.14 -5.31 -9.94
C GLY A 148 8.73 -4.06 -10.61
N ARG A 149 8.66 -2.88 -9.98
CA ARG A 149 9.22 -1.63 -10.54
C ARG A 149 10.74 -1.57 -10.37
N ASP A 150 11.39 -0.90 -11.30
CA ASP A 150 12.83 -0.65 -11.36
C ASP A 150 13.28 0.45 -10.38
N VAL A 151 12.95 0.27 -9.09
CA VAL A 151 13.42 1.15 -8.02
C VAL A 151 14.79 0.66 -7.53
N GLY A 152 15.80 1.51 -7.60
CA GLY A 152 17.14 1.23 -7.07
C GLY A 152 17.22 1.47 -5.56
N VAL A 153 18.11 0.75 -4.87
CA VAL A 153 18.38 0.84 -3.44
C VAL A 153 19.88 1.07 -3.23
N PHE A 154 20.23 2.21 -2.63
CA PHE A 154 21.61 2.61 -2.36
C PHE A 154 21.77 2.92 -0.86
N ALA A 155 22.31 1.96 -0.11
CA ALA A 155 22.39 2.05 1.34
C ALA A 155 23.84 2.24 1.81
N GLY A 156 24.12 3.35 2.47
CA GLY A 156 25.34 3.54 3.24
C GLY A 156 25.24 2.79 4.57
N VAL A 157 26.03 1.74 4.76
CA VAL A 157 25.97 0.92 5.98
C VAL A 157 27.37 0.83 6.56
N MET A 158 27.49 1.09 7.86
CA MET A 158 28.71 0.85 8.63
C MET A 158 28.43 -0.17 9.72
N TYR A 159 29.48 -0.89 10.12
CA TYR A 159 29.46 -1.91 11.18
C TYR A 159 28.63 -3.15 10.82
N HIS A 160 29.20 -4.32 11.09
CA HIS A 160 28.54 -5.63 10.95
C HIS A 160 28.78 -6.45 12.22
N ASP A 161 28.69 -5.78 13.38
CA ASP A 161 29.18 -6.24 14.67
C ASP A 161 28.13 -6.95 15.53
N TYR A 162 26.86 -6.99 15.11
CA TYR A 162 25.78 -7.60 15.88
C TYR A 162 26.00 -9.10 16.14
N ALA A 163 26.34 -9.88 15.10
CA ALA A 163 26.68 -11.29 15.25
C ALA A 163 27.98 -11.54 16.03
N SER A 164 28.96 -10.61 15.97
CA SER A 164 30.25 -10.77 16.66
C SER A 164 30.14 -10.76 18.19
N ARG A 165 28.96 -10.44 18.72
CA ARG A 165 28.66 -10.52 20.16
C ARG A 165 28.63 -11.95 20.64
N LEU A 166 28.21 -12.90 19.81
CA LEU A 166 28.09 -14.30 20.19
C LEU A 166 29.47 -14.98 20.24
N SER A 167 29.77 -15.65 21.36
CA SER A 167 30.96 -16.53 21.47
C SER A 167 30.73 -17.89 20.82
N GLU A 168 29.49 -18.38 20.86
CA GLU A 168 29.03 -19.60 20.18
C GLU A 168 27.69 -19.30 19.51
N ILE A 169 27.49 -19.83 18.30
CA ILE A 169 26.26 -19.66 17.53
C ILE A 169 25.24 -20.70 18.01
N PRO A 170 24.05 -20.29 18.48
CA PRO A 170 22.99 -21.25 18.80
C PRO A 170 22.57 -22.04 17.55
N PRO A 171 22.45 -23.38 17.59
CA PRO A 171 22.13 -24.20 16.43
C PRO A 171 20.86 -23.76 15.70
N GLU A 172 19.86 -23.27 16.43
CA GLU A 172 18.60 -22.79 15.89
C GLU A 172 18.71 -21.49 15.08
N LEU A 173 19.80 -20.73 15.23
CA LEU A 173 20.05 -19.47 14.52
C LEU A 173 21.11 -19.58 13.41
N GLU A 174 21.76 -20.74 13.27
CA GLU A 174 22.90 -20.96 12.39
C GLU A 174 22.60 -20.58 10.92
N ALA A 175 21.40 -20.91 10.43
CA ALA A 175 20.98 -20.58 9.07
C ALA A 175 20.60 -19.09 8.86
N SER A 176 20.09 -18.42 9.90
CA SER A 176 19.57 -17.04 9.80
C SER A 176 20.63 -15.98 10.07
N LEU A 177 21.64 -16.27 10.89
CA LEU A 177 22.66 -15.30 11.30
C LEU A 177 23.51 -14.77 10.15
N GLY A 178 23.89 -15.64 9.20
CA GLY A 178 24.71 -15.22 8.05
C GLY A 178 24.00 -14.15 7.21
N VAL A 179 22.77 -14.44 6.78
CA VAL A 179 21.95 -13.50 5.98
C VAL A 179 21.56 -12.28 6.81
N GLY A 180 21.23 -12.46 8.09
CA GLY A 180 20.84 -11.38 9.00
C GLY A 180 21.92 -10.34 9.30
N ASN A 181 23.20 -10.62 9.02
CA ASN A 181 24.31 -9.75 9.39
C ASN A 181 25.23 -9.34 8.23
N THR A 182 25.08 -9.97 7.05
CA THR A 182 25.87 -9.61 5.86
C THR A 182 25.49 -8.23 5.35
N GLY A 183 26.50 -7.38 5.08
CA GLY A 183 26.29 -6.00 4.61
C GLY A 183 25.46 -5.90 3.33
N SER A 184 25.74 -6.73 2.31
CA SER A 184 25.00 -6.71 1.04
C SER A 184 23.50 -7.03 1.18
N VAL A 185 23.11 -7.75 2.23
CA VAL A 185 21.71 -8.08 2.51
C VAL A 185 20.94 -6.84 2.99
N ALA A 186 21.60 -5.80 3.52
CA ALA A 186 20.92 -4.58 3.93
C ALA A 186 20.16 -3.93 2.77
N SER A 187 20.80 -3.73 1.61
CA SER A 187 20.11 -3.26 0.40
C SER A 187 19.26 -4.36 -0.25
N GLY A 188 19.78 -5.59 -0.32
CA GLY A 188 19.10 -6.70 -0.98
C GLY A 188 17.76 -7.08 -0.33
N ARG A 189 17.66 -6.98 1.00
CA ARG A 189 16.43 -7.27 1.74
C ARG A 189 15.35 -6.23 1.47
N LEU A 190 15.69 -4.95 1.31
CA LEU A 190 14.72 -3.93 0.89
C LEU A 190 14.15 -4.25 -0.50
N SER A 191 15.02 -4.57 -1.45
CA SER A 191 14.58 -5.00 -2.79
C SER A 191 13.73 -6.27 -2.74
N TYR A 192 14.09 -7.25 -1.92
CA TYR A 192 13.31 -8.49 -1.75
C TYR A 192 11.92 -8.21 -1.16
N THR A 193 11.85 -7.51 -0.02
CA THR A 193 10.61 -7.29 0.73
C THR A 193 9.61 -6.42 -0.04
N PHE A 194 10.08 -5.38 -0.72
CA PHE A 194 9.21 -4.50 -1.54
C PHE A 194 9.10 -4.96 -3.00
N GLY A 195 9.81 -6.03 -3.38
CA GLY A 195 9.84 -6.57 -4.74
C GLY A 195 10.41 -5.61 -5.79
N LEU A 196 11.42 -4.81 -5.43
CA LEU A 196 12.05 -3.84 -6.30
C LEU A 196 13.09 -4.52 -7.22
N THR A 197 13.20 -4.06 -8.46
CA THR A 197 14.03 -4.71 -9.49
C THR A 197 15.20 -3.85 -9.98
N GLY A 198 15.37 -2.63 -9.45
CA GLY A 198 16.53 -1.78 -9.74
C GLY A 198 17.81 -2.22 -9.02
N PRO A 199 18.95 -1.53 -9.24
CA PRO A 199 20.22 -1.85 -8.60
C PRO A 199 20.13 -1.81 -7.07
N ALA A 200 20.62 -2.84 -6.37
CA ALA A 200 20.63 -2.90 -4.90
C ALA A 200 22.07 -2.94 -4.37
N ILE A 201 22.58 -1.81 -3.90
CA ILE A 201 23.98 -1.61 -3.54
C ILE A 201 24.10 -1.13 -2.10
N THR A 202 24.95 -1.84 -1.35
CA THR A 202 25.43 -1.38 -0.03
C THR A 202 26.83 -0.81 -0.19
N VAL A 203 27.07 0.38 0.37
CA VAL A 203 28.35 1.10 0.26
C VAL A 203 28.91 1.46 1.65
N ASP A 204 30.21 1.29 1.81
CA ASP A 204 30.95 1.76 2.98
C ASP A 204 32.12 2.66 2.54
N THR A 205 31.95 3.96 2.79
CA THR A 205 33.00 4.99 2.70
C THR A 205 33.13 5.71 4.04
N ALA A 206 32.90 4.99 5.14
CA ALA A 206 32.81 5.52 6.48
C ALA A 206 31.79 6.67 6.59
N CYS A 207 32.19 7.82 7.13
CA CYS A 207 31.29 8.93 7.43
C CYS A 207 30.61 9.53 6.17
N SER A 208 31.17 9.33 4.97
CA SER A 208 30.57 9.79 3.72
C SER A 208 29.57 8.81 3.09
N SER A 209 29.35 7.62 3.67
CA SER A 209 28.58 6.53 3.06
C SER A 209 27.22 6.95 2.52
N SER A 210 26.39 7.65 3.30
CA SER A 210 25.06 8.09 2.81
C SER A 210 25.13 9.11 1.68
N LEU A 211 26.07 10.07 1.68
CA LEU A 211 26.19 11.01 0.55
C LEU A 211 26.74 10.33 -0.71
N VAL A 212 27.63 9.35 -0.56
CA VAL A 212 28.09 8.53 -1.69
C VAL A 212 26.94 7.68 -2.22
N ALA A 213 26.12 7.09 -1.35
CA ALA A 213 24.94 6.34 -1.75
C ALA A 213 23.93 7.22 -2.52
N VAL A 214 23.66 8.43 -2.03
CA VAL A 214 22.82 9.43 -2.74
C VAL A 214 23.45 9.83 -4.07
N HIS A 215 24.77 10.04 -4.13
CA HIS A 215 25.46 10.33 -5.38
C HIS A 215 25.28 9.21 -6.41
N LEU A 216 25.44 7.94 -6.01
CA LEU A 216 25.23 6.77 -6.87
C LEU A 216 23.78 6.66 -7.35
N GLY A 217 22.80 6.87 -6.47
CA GLY A 217 21.38 6.90 -6.84
C GLY A 217 21.06 8.00 -7.85
N VAL A 218 21.63 9.20 -7.68
CA VAL A 218 21.53 10.29 -8.66
C VAL A 218 22.14 9.89 -10.02
N GLN A 219 23.29 9.20 -10.03
CA GLN A 219 23.89 8.73 -11.28
C GLN A 219 23.01 7.67 -11.96
N ALA A 220 22.49 6.70 -11.21
CA ALA A 220 21.63 5.63 -11.74
C ALA A 220 20.34 6.17 -12.37
N LEU A 221 19.73 7.19 -11.76
CA LEU A 221 18.58 7.90 -12.33
C LEU A 221 18.93 8.60 -13.64
N ARG A 222 20.10 9.25 -13.72
CA ARG A 222 20.55 9.96 -14.94
C ARG A 222 20.96 9.01 -16.06
N SER A 223 21.51 7.85 -15.72
CA SER A 223 21.86 6.81 -16.70
C SER A 223 20.66 5.98 -17.15
N GLY A 224 19.52 6.08 -16.44
CA GLY A 224 18.32 5.31 -16.74
C GLY A 224 18.37 3.86 -16.25
N GLU A 225 19.24 3.55 -15.29
CA GLU A 225 19.32 2.22 -14.65
C GLU A 225 18.14 1.95 -13.70
N CYS A 226 17.46 3.01 -13.25
CA CYS A 226 16.26 2.95 -12.45
C CYS A 226 15.35 4.16 -12.71
N SER A 227 14.05 4.02 -12.44
CA SER A 227 13.07 5.10 -12.51
C SER A 227 12.99 5.90 -11.20
N MET A 228 13.29 5.24 -10.08
CA MET A 228 13.34 5.82 -8.75
C MET A 228 14.56 5.27 -7.99
N ALA A 229 15.09 6.00 -7.01
CA ALA A 229 16.17 5.52 -6.17
C ALA A 229 15.92 5.82 -4.68
N LEU A 230 15.84 4.79 -3.85
CA LEU A 230 15.88 4.89 -2.40
C LEU A 230 17.35 4.97 -1.97
N ALA A 231 17.77 6.08 -1.38
CA ALA A 231 19.16 6.31 -1.01
C ALA A 231 19.32 6.91 0.38
N GLY A 232 20.38 6.53 1.09
CA GLY A 232 20.69 7.10 2.40
C GLY A 232 21.67 6.25 3.19
N GLY A 233 21.51 6.18 4.51
CA GLY A 233 22.36 5.31 5.32
C GLY A 233 21.87 5.03 6.72
N VAL A 234 22.52 4.06 7.35
CA VAL A 234 22.22 3.55 8.69
C VAL A 234 23.51 3.24 9.44
N ALA A 235 23.52 3.56 10.74
CA ALA A 235 24.51 3.09 11.68
C ALA A 235 23.85 2.80 13.03
N VAL A 236 24.04 1.58 13.54
CA VAL A 236 23.66 1.16 14.89
C VAL A 236 24.84 0.42 15.49
N MET A 237 25.30 0.87 16.66
CA MET A 237 26.41 0.30 17.40
C MET A 237 25.88 -0.85 18.27
N SER A 238 26.08 -2.09 17.80
CA SER A 238 25.67 -3.26 18.59
C SER A 238 26.63 -3.54 19.74
N THR A 239 27.89 -3.12 19.59
CA THR A 239 28.97 -3.24 20.57
C THR A 239 29.55 -1.88 20.94
N PRO A 240 30.20 -1.74 22.11
CA PRO A 240 30.87 -0.50 22.48
C PRO A 240 32.26 -0.34 21.83
N ALA A 241 32.64 -1.20 20.87
CA ALA A 241 34.00 -1.27 20.33
C ALA A 241 34.48 0.09 19.77
N THR A 242 33.63 0.80 19.04
CA THR A 242 33.95 2.12 18.47
C THR A 242 34.35 3.14 19.56
N PHE A 243 33.70 3.12 20.72
CA PHE A 243 34.06 4.01 21.83
C PHE A 243 35.42 3.65 22.45
N VAL A 244 35.72 2.36 22.58
CA VAL A 244 37.02 1.87 23.08
C VAL A 244 38.15 2.25 22.13
N GLU A 245 37.96 1.99 20.83
CA GLU A 245 38.96 2.27 19.80
C GLU A 245 39.26 3.76 19.68
N PHE A 246 38.24 4.62 19.64
CA PHE A 246 38.44 6.07 19.55
C PHE A 246 38.90 6.69 20.87
N SER A 247 38.66 6.03 22.01
CA SER A 247 39.28 6.42 23.28
C SER A 247 40.80 6.24 23.24
N ARG A 248 41.31 5.13 22.68
CA ARG A 248 42.77 4.94 22.47
C ARG A 248 43.36 6.07 21.62
N GLN A 249 42.62 6.49 20.59
CA GLN A 249 43.05 7.52 19.64
C GLN A 249 42.89 8.94 20.19
N ARG A 250 42.28 9.11 21.37
CA ARG A 250 41.92 10.42 21.93
C ARG A 250 41.08 11.26 20.97
N GLY A 251 40.20 10.58 20.21
CA GLY A 251 39.36 11.20 19.18
C GLY A 251 37.96 11.58 19.63
N LEU A 252 37.53 11.18 20.84
CA LEU A 252 36.20 11.45 21.37
C LEU A 252 36.19 12.72 22.19
N SER A 253 35.08 13.45 22.14
CA SER A 253 34.83 14.51 23.11
C SER A 253 34.56 13.90 24.49
N PRO A 254 35.20 14.37 25.58
CA PRO A 254 34.97 13.83 26.92
C PRO A 254 33.51 13.91 27.41
N ASP A 255 32.74 14.89 26.94
CA ASP A 255 31.31 15.04 27.26
C ASP A 255 30.37 14.45 26.20
N GLY A 256 30.92 13.70 25.24
CA GLY A 256 30.15 13.02 24.20
C GLY A 256 29.47 13.94 23.17
N ARG A 257 29.73 15.26 23.20
CA ARG A 257 29.08 16.23 22.28
C ARG A 257 30.01 16.65 21.16
N CYS A 258 29.44 16.89 19.98
CA CYS A 258 30.16 17.56 18.91
C CYS A 258 30.02 19.07 19.06
N LYS A 259 31.15 19.80 19.12
CA LYS A 259 31.20 21.26 19.30
C LYS A 259 31.74 21.94 18.02
N PRO A 260 31.03 21.81 16.89
CA PRO A 260 31.56 22.12 15.57
C PRO A 260 31.95 23.59 15.45
N TYR A 261 33.19 23.83 15.06
CA TYR A 261 33.79 25.15 14.82
C TYR A 261 33.92 26.05 16.06
N ALA A 262 33.64 25.52 17.25
CA ALA A 262 33.78 26.24 18.52
C ALA A 262 35.24 26.21 19.01
N ALA A 263 35.63 27.18 19.83
CA ALA A 263 36.90 27.17 20.54
C ALA A 263 37.05 25.97 21.49
N ALA A 264 35.92 25.43 21.97
CA ALA A 264 35.85 24.27 22.85
C ALA A 264 35.87 22.91 22.12
N ALA A 265 36.09 22.88 20.80
CA ALA A 265 36.16 21.65 20.00
C ALA A 265 37.28 20.71 20.48
N ASP A 266 36.89 19.58 21.08
CA ASP A 266 37.74 18.64 21.80
C ASP A 266 37.58 17.17 21.35
N GLY A 267 36.86 16.92 20.26
CA GLY A 267 36.67 15.58 19.70
C GLY A 267 35.26 15.38 19.15
N THR A 268 34.99 14.16 18.66
CA THR A 268 33.67 13.79 18.14
C THR A 268 32.82 13.12 19.23
N GLY A 269 31.52 13.41 19.23
CA GLY A 269 30.52 12.60 19.92
C GLY A 269 29.96 11.54 18.97
N TRP A 270 30.06 10.25 19.30
CA TRP A 270 29.50 9.20 18.45
C TRP A 270 27.98 9.08 18.60
N SER A 271 27.33 8.78 17.49
CA SER A 271 25.90 8.57 17.47
C SER A 271 25.46 7.53 16.45
N GLU A 272 24.25 7.05 16.65
CA GLU A 272 23.51 6.17 15.75
C GLU A 272 22.50 6.95 14.92
N GLY A 273 21.98 6.32 13.88
CA GLY A 273 20.85 6.88 13.14
C GLY A 273 20.54 6.15 11.84
N VAL A 274 19.33 6.40 11.34
CA VAL A 274 18.88 6.02 9.99
C VAL A 274 18.34 7.26 9.32
N ALA A 275 18.73 7.50 8.07
CA ALA A 275 18.16 8.55 7.25
C ALA A 275 18.12 8.09 5.79
N LEU A 276 16.92 8.11 5.20
CA LEU A 276 16.66 7.68 3.84
C LEU A 276 15.85 8.77 3.09
N ILE A 277 16.11 8.89 1.79
CA ILE A 277 15.38 9.74 0.87
C ILE A 277 15.04 8.97 -0.41
N LEU A 278 13.88 9.28 -1.00
CA LEU A 278 13.46 8.75 -2.28
C LEU A 278 13.67 9.79 -3.37
N LEU A 279 14.28 9.35 -4.46
CA LEU A 279 14.77 10.20 -5.53
C LEU A 279 14.10 9.85 -6.86
N GLU A 280 13.78 10.87 -7.64
CA GLU A 280 13.30 10.76 -9.02
C GLU A 280 13.95 11.83 -9.90
N ARG A 281 14.02 11.59 -11.22
CA ARG A 281 14.28 12.69 -12.15
C ARG A 281 13.20 13.76 -11.98
N LEU A 282 13.60 15.03 -11.97
CA LEU A 282 12.64 16.12 -11.73
C LEU A 282 11.52 16.13 -12.78
N SER A 283 11.81 15.80 -14.05
CA SER A 283 10.77 15.68 -15.08
C SER A 283 9.72 14.64 -14.74
N ASP A 284 10.16 13.51 -14.18
CA ASP A 284 9.30 12.36 -13.92
C ASP A 284 8.43 12.60 -12.70
N ALA A 285 9.00 13.20 -11.65
CA ALA A 285 8.24 13.62 -10.47
C ALA A 285 7.13 14.62 -10.85
N ILE A 286 7.43 15.60 -11.72
CA ILE A 286 6.43 16.56 -12.22
C ILE A 286 5.37 15.85 -13.06
N ALA A 287 5.77 14.96 -13.97
CA ALA A 287 4.85 14.23 -14.84
C ALA A 287 3.91 13.30 -14.05
N ALA A 288 4.41 12.69 -12.98
CA ALA A 288 3.63 11.84 -12.09
C ALA A 288 2.81 12.62 -11.05
N GLY A 289 3.01 13.94 -10.94
CA GLY A 289 2.36 14.78 -9.93
C GLY A 289 2.85 14.50 -8.51
N HIS A 290 4.04 13.93 -8.35
CA HIS A 290 4.64 13.66 -7.05
C HIS A 290 5.04 14.96 -6.34
N ARG A 291 4.91 14.95 -5.01
CA ARG A 291 5.39 16.06 -4.17
C ARG A 291 6.90 16.16 -4.27
N ILE A 292 7.42 17.38 -4.48
CA ILE A 292 8.86 17.65 -4.51
C ILE A 292 9.24 18.38 -3.22
N HIS A 293 10.03 17.73 -2.36
CA HIS A 293 10.50 18.33 -1.11
C HIS A 293 11.63 19.32 -1.35
N ALA A 294 12.56 18.96 -2.25
CA ALA A 294 13.69 19.78 -2.71
C ALA A 294 14.28 19.14 -3.98
N VAL A 295 15.30 19.79 -4.55
CA VAL A 295 15.99 19.33 -5.76
C VAL A 295 17.49 19.21 -5.51
N ILE A 296 18.06 18.06 -5.83
CA ILE A 296 19.51 17.85 -5.89
C ILE A 296 20.00 18.37 -7.24
N ARG A 297 20.77 19.46 -7.23
CA ARG A 297 21.30 20.10 -8.43
C ARG A 297 22.60 19.46 -8.92
N GLY A 298 23.42 19.00 -8.00
CA GLY A 298 24.66 18.34 -8.32
C GLY A 298 25.36 17.81 -7.08
N SER A 299 26.20 16.80 -7.29
CA SER A 299 27.03 16.21 -6.24
C SER A 299 28.39 15.81 -6.83
N ALA A 300 29.38 15.65 -5.96
CA ALA A 300 30.69 15.14 -6.32
C ALA A 300 31.27 14.29 -5.20
N VAL A 301 32.08 13.30 -5.59
CA VAL A 301 32.86 12.44 -4.69
C VAL A 301 34.32 12.47 -5.12
N ASN A 302 35.26 12.56 -4.18
CA ASN A 302 36.70 12.44 -4.47
C ASN A 302 37.46 11.77 -3.32
N GLN A 303 38.78 11.77 -3.42
CA GLN A 303 39.69 11.23 -2.40
C GLN A 303 40.75 12.27 -1.99
N ASP A 304 41.11 12.24 -0.71
CA ASP A 304 42.22 12.96 -0.11
C ASP A 304 43.56 12.50 -0.70
N GLY A 305 43.68 11.21 -1.02
CA GLY A 305 44.90 10.61 -1.55
C GLY A 305 46.00 10.55 -0.49
N ALA A 306 47.24 10.90 -0.87
CA ALA A 306 48.37 10.92 0.05
C ALA A 306 48.35 12.18 0.96
N SER A 307 47.52 12.15 2.00
CA SER A 307 47.46 13.18 3.05
C SER A 307 48.51 12.93 4.15
N ASN A 308 48.48 13.72 5.24
CA ASN A 308 49.42 13.64 6.36
C ASN A 308 49.22 12.40 7.28
N GLY A 309 48.42 11.44 6.84
CA GLY A 309 48.06 10.21 7.54
C GLY A 309 46.73 9.69 6.98
N LEU A 310 46.51 8.38 6.97
CA LEU A 310 45.32 7.77 6.35
C LEU A 310 43.99 8.42 6.82
N THR A 311 43.94 8.79 8.10
CA THR A 311 42.76 9.39 8.74
C THR A 311 42.80 10.92 8.83
N ALA A 312 43.87 11.55 8.35
CA ALA A 312 44.04 13.00 8.40
C ALA A 312 43.34 13.67 7.20
N PRO A 313 42.43 14.63 7.44
CA PRO A 313 41.67 15.28 6.37
C PRO A 313 42.57 16.18 5.49
N ASN A 314 42.18 16.38 4.23
CA ASN A 314 42.92 17.22 3.28
C ASN A 314 42.12 18.43 2.77
N GLY A 315 42.44 19.64 3.26
CA GLY A 315 41.78 20.88 2.85
C GLY A 315 41.74 21.11 1.32
N PRO A 316 42.85 20.95 0.57
CA PRO A 316 42.83 21.05 -0.88
C PRO A 316 41.87 20.06 -1.58
N ALA A 317 41.74 18.83 -1.07
CA ALA A 317 40.79 17.85 -1.59
C ALA A 317 39.34 18.25 -1.33
N GLN A 318 39.04 18.78 -0.13
CA GLN A 318 37.73 19.33 0.20
C GLN A 318 37.37 20.51 -0.72
N GLN A 319 38.32 21.43 -0.98
CA GLN A 319 38.10 22.50 -1.96
C GLN A 319 37.83 21.96 -3.38
N ARG A 320 38.52 20.89 -3.80
CA ARG A 320 38.31 20.27 -5.11
C ARG A 320 36.92 19.64 -5.24
N VAL A 321 36.44 18.91 -4.21
CA VAL A 321 35.10 18.30 -4.27
C VAL A 321 33.99 19.36 -4.27
N ILE A 322 34.15 20.43 -3.49
CA ILE A 322 33.23 21.58 -3.50
C ILE A 322 33.13 22.19 -4.90
N ARG A 323 34.29 22.51 -5.51
CA ARG A 323 34.33 23.10 -6.86
C ARG A 323 33.77 22.14 -7.92
N GLN A 324 33.96 20.83 -7.77
CA GLN A 324 33.40 19.85 -8.70
C GLN A 324 31.87 19.75 -8.56
N ALA A 325 31.33 19.74 -7.34
CA ALA A 325 29.88 19.74 -7.13
C ALA A 325 29.22 20.99 -7.72
N LEU A 326 29.83 22.17 -7.53
CA LEU A 326 29.39 23.43 -8.15
C LEU A 326 29.39 23.35 -9.69
N ARG A 327 30.45 22.79 -10.29
CA ARG A 327 30.50 22.54 -11.75
C ARG A 327 29.40 21.59 -12.20
N ASN A 328 29.20 20.48 -11.50
CA ASN A 328 28.16 19.50 -11.81
C ASN A 328 26.75 20.10 -11.69
N ALA A 329 26.54 21.01 -10.74
CA ALA A 329 25.29 21.74 -10.56
C ALA A 329 25.10 22.91 -11.55
N ARG A 330 26.16 23.32 -12.26
CA ARG A 330 26.24 24.53 -13.09
C ARG A 330 25.90 25.79 -12.29
N LEU A 331 26.47 25.92 -11.10
CA LEU A 331 26.25 27.04 -10.16
C LEU A 331 27.58 27.68 -9.75
N ASN A 332 27.50 28.94 -9.29
CA ASN A 332 28.63 29.66 -8.72
C ASN A 332 28.65 29.54 -7.19
N SER A 333 29.78 29.83 -6.57
CA SER A 333 29.89 29.78 -5.11
C SER A 333 28.97 30.78 -4.38
N THR A 334 28.68 31.93 -4.99
CA THR A 334 27.77 32.95 -4.46
C THR A 334 26.29 32.58 -4.55
N ASP A 335 25.96 31.51 -5.29
CA ASP A 335 24.60 30.98 -5.39
C ASP A 335 24.18 30.18 -4.15
N ILE A 336 25.14 29.70 -3.35
CA ILE A 336 24.87 28.84 -2.17
C ILE A 336 24.76 29.70 -0.92
N ASP A 337 23.66 29.60 -0.18
CA ASP A 337 23.36 30.42 1.00
C ASP A 337 23.93 29.84 2.29
N ALA A 338 23.88 28.52 2.42
CA ALA A 338 24.24 27.80 3.63
C ALA A 338 25.01 26.51 3.33
N VAL A 339 25.86 26.09 4.26
CA VAL A 339 26.49 24.77 4.27
C VAL A 339 26.18 24.06 5.57
N GLU A 340 25.57 22.88 5.44
CA GLU A 340 25.59 21.85 6.47
C GLU A 340 26.95 21.15 6.36
N GLY A 341 27.85 21.52 7.25
CA GLY A 341 29.22 21.03 7.26
C GLY A 341 29.34 19.60 7.77
N HIS A 342 30.49 18.98 7.51
CA HIS A 342 30.87 17.74 8.16
C HIS A 342 31.03 17.97 9.66
N GLY A 343 31.69 19.05 10.08
CA GLY A 343 31.63 19.67 11.42
C GLY A 343 31.55 18.66 12.57
N THR A 344 32.64 17.95 12.81
CA THR A 344 32.71 16.87 13.81
C THR A 344 33.09 17.35 15.19
N GLY A 345 33.48 18.62 15.37
CA GLY A 345 33.95 19.11 16.66
C GLY A 345 35.41 18.71 16.94
N THR A 346 36.15 18.29 15.92
CA THR A 346 37.54 17.85 16.08
C THR A 346 38.50 19.02 15.95
N THR A 347 39.49 19.09 16.84
CA THR A 347 40.47 20.19 16.90
C THR A 347 41.26 20.38 15.60
N LEU A 348 41.50 19.30 14.84
CA LEU A 348 42.18 19.34 13.54
C LEU A 348 41.23 19.49 12.36
N GLY A 349 40.09 18.77 12.37
CA GLY A 349 39.20 18.69 11.22
C GLY A 349 38.41 19.98 10.99
N ASP A 350 37.89 20.58 12.07
CA ASP A 350 37.04 21.78 11.97
C ASP A 350 37.77 22.97 11.33
N PRO A 351 39.05 23.28 11.70
CA PRO A 351 39.79 24.34 11.01
C PRO A 351 40.06 24.06 9.54
N ILE A 352 40.36 22.81 9.18
CA ILE A 352 40.63 22.41 7.79
C ILE A 352 39.38 22.59 6.93
N GLU A 353 38.22 22.18 7.43
CA GLU A 353 36.95 22.34 6.73
C GLU A 353 36.57 23.82 6.61
N ALA A 354 36.60 24.58 7.70
CA ALA A 354 36.24 25.99 7.69
C ALA A 354 37.12 26.79 6.71
N GLN A 355 38.42 26.52 6.67
CA GLN A 355 39.34 27.15 5.71
C GLN A 355 39.04 26.73 4.26
N ALA A 356 38.68 25.46 4.01
CA ALA A 356 38.27 25.02 2.68
C ALA A 356 36.99 25.71 2.20
N LEU A 357 36.02 25.92 3.09
CA LEU A 357 34.80 26.67 2.82
C LEU A 357 35.07 28.16 2.58
N ILE A 358 35.92 28.79 3.40
CA ILE A 358 36.34 30.18 3.19
C ILE A 358 37.02 30.34 1.82
N ALA A 359 37.96 29.45 1.48
CA ALA A 359 38.70 29.48 0.22
C ALA A 359 37.87 29.17 -1.04
N THR A 360 36.62 28.74 -0.89
CA THR A 360 35.71 28.41 -2.00
C THR A 360 34.49 29.31 -2.00
N TYR A 361 33.69 29.25 -0.95
CA TYR A 361 32.45 30.00 -0.79
C TYR A 361 32.66 31.41 -0.23
N GLY A 362 33.67 31.62 0.62
CA GLY A 362 33.86 32.85 1.39
C GLY A 362 34.29 34.09 0.58
N HIS A 363 34.71 33.92 -0.67
CA HIS A 363 35.13 35.02 -1.55
C HIS A 363 33.99 35.56 -2.43
N HIS A 364 34.09 36.83 -2.83
CA HIS A 364 33.13 37.51 -3.72
C HIS A 364 31.69 37.57 -3.20
N ARG A 365 31.48 37.51 -1.88
CA ARG A 365 30.17 37.69 -1.24
C ARG A 365 30.07 39.07 -0.59
N PRO A 366 28.93 39.77 -0.68
CA PRO A 366 28.71 40.98 0.08
C PRO A 366 28.48 40.66 1.56
N ASP A 367 28.83 41.59 2.45
CA ASP A 367 28.81 41.37 3.92
C ASP A 367 27.41 41.07 4.49
N ASP A 368 26.36 41.57 3.82
CA ASP A 368 24.96 41.33 4.15
C ASP A 368 24.44 39.96 3.66
N GLN A 369 25.24 39.21 2.91
CA GLN A 369 24.90 37.86 2.41
C GLN A 369 26.06 36.87 2.65
N PRO A 370 26.43 36.64 3.93
CA PRO A 370 27.43 35.65 4.25
C PRO A 370 27.01 34.25 3.80
N LEU A 371 27.98 33.35 3.71
CA LEU A 371 27.69 31.92 3.74
C LEU A 371 27.42 31.53 5.20
N TRP A 372 26.25 30.97 5.47
CA TRP A 372 25.94 30.42 6.78
C TRP A 372 26.52 29.01 6.93
N LEU A 373 27.16 28.74 8.07
CA LEU A 373 27.78 27.44 8.37
C LEU A 373 27.21 26.89 9.67
N GLY A 374 26.81 25.62 9.65
CA GLY A 374 26.39 24.88 10.82
C GLY A 374 26.56 23.37 10.65
N SER A 375 26.25 22.61 11.70
CA SER A 375 26.29 21.15 11.69
C SER A 375 25.24 20.56 12.63
N LEU A 376 24.42 19.66 12.10
CA LEU A 376 23.43 18.85 12.82
C LEU A 376 24.07 18.00 13.92
N LYS A 377 25.37 17.69 13.80
CA LYS A 377 26.08 16.89 14.81
C LYS A 377 26.11 17.56 16.18
N SER A 378 25.97 18.88 16.23
CA SER A 378 25.82 19.60 17.50
C SER A 378 24.53 19.26 18.26
N ASN A 379 23.48 18.80 17.56
CA ASN A 379 22.22 18.41 18.18
C ASN A 379 22.15 16.92 18.51
N ILE A 380 22.73 16.05 17.67
CA ILE A 380 22.50 14.60 17.77
C ILE A 380 23.78 13.77 17.79
N GLY A 381 24.96 14.39 17.85
CA GLY A 381 26.23 13.71 17.66
C GLY A 381 26.47 13.24 16.22
N HIS A 382 27.55 12.49 16.00
CA HIS A 382 27.93 12.00 14.68
C HIS A 382 27.27 10.66 14.37
N THR A 383 26.19 10.68 13.57
CA THR A 383 25.41 9.50 13.14
C THR A 383 26.08 8.62 12.07
N GLN A 384 27.42 8.63 12.04
CA GLN A 384 28.28 7.79 11.20
C GLN A 384 27.80 7.70 9.73
N ALA A 385 27.43 6.52 9.24
CA ALA A 385 27.01 6.31 7.85
C ALA A 385 25.77 7.12 7.46
N ALA A 386 24.87 7.43 8.40
CA ALA A 386 23.63 8.17 8.17
C ALA A 386 23.82 9.71 8.17
N ALA A 387 25.00 10.21 8.56
CA ALA A 387 25.22 11.64 8.83
C ALA A 387 24.93 12.55 7.63
N GLY A 388 25.31 12.13 6.43
CA GLY A 388 25.06 12.87 5.20
C GLY A 388 23.59 13.05 4.88
N ALA A 389 22.84 11.94 4.85
CA ALA A 389 21.41 11.95 4.58
C ALA A 389 20.61 12.70 5.67
N ALA A 390 20.98 12.58 6.94
CA ALA A 390 20.36 13.35 8.02
C ALA A 390 20.57 14.88 7.82
N GLY A 391 21.77 15.29 7.37
CA GLY A 391 22.06 16.67 6.99
C GLY A 391 21.22 17.17 5.81
N ILE A 392 20.98 16.31 4.80
CA ILE A 392 20.06 16.62 3.69
C ILE A 392 18.65 16.90 4.23
N ILE A 393 18.11 16.01 5.07
CA ILE A 393 16.75 16.16 5.63
C ILE A 393 16.64 17.46 6.43
N LYS A 394 17.62 17.78 7.30
CA LYS A 394 17.65 19.06 8.03
C LYS A 394 17.57 20.26 7.08
N MET A 395 18.37 20.26 6.01
CA MET A 395 18.43 21.39 5.09
C MET A 395 17.17 21.53 4.22
N ILE A 396 16.52 20.43 3.87
CA ILE A 396 15.20 20.44 3.22
C ILE A 396 14.16 21.09 4.15
N LEU A 397 14.10 20.68 5.41
CA LEU A 397 13.19 21.26 6.40
C LEU A 397 13.46 22.76 6.62
N ALA A 398 14.74 23.15 6.69
CA ALA A 398 15.14 24.55 6.77
C ALA A 398 14.67 25.39 5.57
N MET A 399 14.73 24.84 4.36
CA MET A 399 14.19 25.49 3.15
C MET A 399 12.68 25.63 3.19
N GLN A 400 11.97 24.60 3.65
CA GLN A 400 10.50 24.59 3.74
C GLN A 400 9.97 25.57 4.78
N HIS A 401 10.66 25.68 5.93
CA HIS A 401 10.29 26.59 7.01
C HIS A 401 10.94 27.99 6.89
N GLY A 402 11.77 28.22 5.87
CA GLY A 402 12.46 29.50 5.67
C GLY A 402 13.29 29.93 6.87
N THR A 403 13.92 28.99 7.57
CA THR A 403 14.70 29.23 8.79
C THR A 403 15.91 28.31 8.82
N LEU A 404 17.10 28.86 9.05
CA LEU A 404 18.34 28.11 9.30
C LEU A 404 18.50 27.90 10.81
N PRO A 405 18.42 26.65 11.32
CA PRO A 405 18.57 26.36 12.75
C PRO A 405 20.00 26.62 13.25
N GLN A 406 20.13 27.04 14.49
CA GLN A 406 21.42 27.19 15.17
C GLN A 406 22.19 25.86 15.28
N SER A 407 23.50 25.95 15.33
CA SER A 407 24.39 24.89 15.80
C SER A 407 24.74 25.14 17.27
N LEU A 408 24.71 24.09 18.07
CA LEU A 408 24.90 24.17 19.51
C LEU A 408 26.39 24.21 19.89
N HIS A 409 26.65 24.62 21.14
CA HIS A 409 27.96 24.61 21.79
C HIS A 409 29.01 25.57 21.19
N ILE A 410 28.56 26.66 20.56
CA ILE A 410 29.43 27.71 20.02
C ILE A 410 29.32 28.97 20.89
N ASP A 411 30.03 28.97 22.02
CA ASP A 411 30.18 30.18 22.84
C ASP A 411 31.10 31.20 22.14
N GLU A 412 32.23 30.71 21.61
CA GLU A 412 33.17 31.47 20.79
C GLU A 412 33.66 30.60 19.61
N PRO A 413 33.89 31.18 18.43
CA PRO A 413 34.43 30.45 17.28
C PRO A 413 35.89 30.05 17.51
N THR A 414 36.34 28.95 16.88
CA THR A 414 37.72 28.47 17.05
C THR A 414 38.76 29.51 16.60
N PRO A 415 39.81 29.79 17.40
CA PRO A 415 40.86 30.74 17.04
C PRO A 415 41.83 30.18 15.99
N GLN A 416 41.72 28.89 15.63
CA GLN A 416 42.56 28.24 14.61
C GLN A 416 42.12 28.58 13.16
N VAL A 417 41.06 29.38 13.02
CA VAL A 417 40.51 29.82 11.73
C VAL A 417 40.51 31.34 11.70
N ASP A 418 41.03 31.92 10.62
CA ASP A 418 40.88 33.34 10.35
C ASP A 418 39.49 33.62 9.75
N TRP A 419 38.49 33.81 10.60
CA TRP A 419 37.12 34.13 10.21
C TRP A 419 36.97 35.50 9.52
N SER A 420 38.00 36.35 9.57
CA SER A 420 38.00 37.65 8.90
C SER A 420 38.40 37.56 7.42
N SER A 421 39.05 36.46 7.01
CA SER A 421 39.55 36.25 5.64
C SER A 421 38.46 35.98 4.59
N GLY A 422 37.20 35.79 5.00
CA GLY A 422 36.07 35.64 4.10
C GLY A 422 34.70 35.86 4.75
N THR A 423 33.66 35.89 3.93
CA THR A 423 32.30 36.20 4.38
C THR A 423 31.54 34.92 4.79
N VAL A 424 32.10 34.14 5.72
CA VAL A 424 31.45 32.94 6.31
C VAL A 424 31.04 33.26 7.75
N ARG A 425 29.84 32.84 8.17
CA ARG A 425 29.30 33.10 9.53
C ARG A 425 28.71 31.82 10.12
N LEU A 426 29.02 31.55 11.38
CA LEU A 426 28.47 30.43 12.12
C LEU A 426 27.02 30.70 12.52
N LEU A 427 26.17 29.68 12.43
CA LEU A 427 24.78 29.71 12.89
C LEU A 427 24.73 29.58 14.42
N THR A 428 25.11 30.62 15.16
CA THR A 428 25.06 30.61 16.64
C THR A 428 23.66 30.85 17.20
N THR A 429 22.73 31.30 16.36
CA THR A 429 21.31 31.51 16.65
C THR A 429 20.49 31.18 15.40
N ASN A 430 19.20 30.86 15.56
CA ASN A 430 18.32 30.61 14.42
C ASN A 430 18.27 31.87 13.52
N GLN A 431 18.49 31.68 12.21
CA GLN A 431 18.49 32.77 11.23
C GLN A 431 17.30 32.64 10.28
N PRO A 432 16.55 33.72 10.01
CA PRO A 432 15.60 33.73 8.91
C PRO A 432 16.29 33.44 7.58
N TRP A 433 15.68 32.61 6.74
CA TRP A 433 16.12 32.33 5.37
C TRP A 433 15.08 32.92 4.41
N PRO A 434 15.15 34.22 4.09
CA PRO A 434 14.10 34.88 3.32
C PRO A 434 14.04 34.37 1.88
N GLU A 435 12.86 34.49 1.27
CA GLU A 435 12.71 34.30 -0.17
C GLU A 435 13.47 35.40 -0.94
N ARG A 436 14.05 35.03 -2.07
CA ARG A 436 14.81 35.92 -2.94
C ARG A 436 14.32 35.76 -4.38
N GLN A 437 14.83 36.60 -5.29
CA GLN A 437 14.66 36.44 -6.75
C GLN A 437 15.28 35.14 -7.32
N ARG A 438 15.93 34.34 -6.47
CA ARG A 438 16.48 33.01 -6.78
C ARG A 438 16.07 32.02 -5.69
N PRO A 439 15.98 30.71 -5.99
CA PRO A 439 15.65 29.70 -4.98
C PRO A 439 16.69 29.67 -3.85
N ARG A 440 16.24 29.28 -2.65
CA ARG A 440 17.12 28.95 -1.53
C ARG A 440 18.01 27.77 -1.92
N ARG A 441 19.32 27.87 -1.63
CA ARG A 441 20.29 26.80 -1.95
C ARG A 441 21.22 26.53 -0.78
N ALA A 442 21.44 25.27 -0.49
CA ALA A 442 22.42 24.84 0.51
C ALA A 442 23.30 23.72 -0.03
N ALA A 443 24.47 23.56 0.56
CA ALA A 443 25.29 22.38 0.33
C ALA A 443 25.41 21.52 1.60
N VAL A 444 25.63 20.22 1.41
CA VAL A 444 25.85 19.25 2.48
C VAL A 444 27.19 18.56 2.22
N SER A 445 28.07 18.56 3.23
CA SER A 445 29.39 17.94 3.16
C SER A 445 29.50 16.73 4.08
N SER A 446 30.17 15.67 3.61
CA SER A 446 30.60 14.59 4.50
C SER A 446 31.95 14.04 4.06
N PHE A 447 32.87 13.91 5.00
CA PHE A 447 34.26 13.50 4.76
C PHE A 447 34.55 12.24 5.56
N GLY A 448 34.77 11.13 4.85
CA GLY A 448 35.03 9.83 5.45
C GLY A 448 36.43 9.76 6.04
N VAL A 449 36.58 9.06 7.17
CA VAL A 449 37.88 8.83 7.82
C VAL A 449 38.88 8.06 6.94
N SER A 450 38.42 7.40 5.88
CA SER A 450 39.27 6.76 4.86
C SER A 450 39.76 7.72 3.76
N GLY A 451 39.43 9.01 3.86
CA GLY A 451 39.80 10.06 2.90
C GLY A 451 38.80 10.28 1.76
N THR A 452 37.70 9.53 1.70
CA THR A 452 36.66 9.74 0.68
C THR A 452 35.77 10.92 1.05
N ASN A 453 35.71 11.94 0.19
CA ASN A 453 34.89 13.13 0.43
C ASN A 453 33.66 13.14 -0.47
N ALA A 454 32.53 13.61 0.05
CA ALA A 454 31.33 13.89 -0.72
C ALA A 454 30.79 15.29 -0.43
N HIS A 455 30.33 15.98 -1.48
CA HIS A 455 29.67 17.28 -1.39
C HIS A 455 28.47 17.33 -2.32
N LEU A 456 27.32 17.76 -1.82
CA LEU A 456 26.03 17.76 -2.54
C LEU A 456 25.38 19.14 -2.44
N ILE A 457 24.75 19.61 -3.52
CA ILE A 457 24.04 20.89 -3.60
C ILE A 457 22.54 20.65 -3.71
N LEU A 458 21.79 21.19 -2.75
CA LEU A 458 20.33 21.20 -2.67
C LEU A 458 19.79 22.58 -3.10
N GLU A 459 18.64 22.56 -3.75
CA GLU A 459 17.87 23.72 -4.17
C GLU A 459 16.41 23.55 -3.72
N GLN A 460 15.77 24.67 -3.35
CA GLN A 460 14.34 24.73 -3.06
C GLN A 460 13.52 24.12 -4.19
N ALA A 461 12.45 23.39 -3.84
CA ALA A 461 11.52 22.84 -4.82
C ALA A 461 11.00 23.96 -5.77
N PRO A 462 10.82 23.67 -7.07
CA PRO A 462 10.25 24.64 -7.98
C PRO A 462 8.83 25.01 -7.51
N PRO A 463 8.36 26.24 -7.77
CA PRO A 463 6.96 26.56 -7.54
C PRO A 463 6.10 25.60 -8.38
N PRO A 464 4.91 25.21 -7.91
CA PRO A 464 3.99 24.44 -8.73
C PRO A 464 3.75 25.19 -10.04
N SER A 465 3.87 24.47 -11.16
CA SER A 465 3.45 24.96 -12.48
C SER A 465 1.97 25.37 -12.46
N GLU A 466 1.56 26.21 -13.42
CA GLU A 466 0.23 26.83 -13.62
C GLU A 466 -0.97 26.09 -13.01
N PRO A 467 -2.02 26.83 -12.56
CA PRO A 467 -3.12 26.29 -11.77
C PRO A 467 -3.58 24.95 -12.30
N GLN A 468 -3.50 23.93 -11.44
CA GLN A 468 -4.05 22.61 -11.73
C GLN A 468 -5.48 22.79 -12.26
N PRO A 469 -5.93 21.93 -13.19
CA PRO A 469 -7.32 21.95 -13.66
C PRO A 469 -8.25 22.09 -12.45
N GLU A 470 -9.29 22.90 -12.57
CA GLU A 470 -10.27 23.07 -11.48
C GLU A 470 -10.59 21.70 -10.89
N PRO A 471 -10.66 21.59 -9.53
CA PRO A 471 -10.98 20.33 -8.88
C PRO A 471 -12.12 19.66 -9.62
N GLN A 472 -11.90 18.45 -10.14
CA GLN A 472 -13.04 17.70 -10.65
C GLN A 472 -14.02 17.60 -9.49
N PRO A 473 -15.29 18.01 -9.67
CA PRO A 473 -16.25 17.92 -8.59
C PRO A 473 -16.27 16.47 -8.11
N GLY A 474 -16.21 16.28 -6.79
CA GLY A 474 -16.36 14.95 -6.19
C GLY A 474 -17.66 14.28 -6.67
N LEU A 475 -17.85 13.00 -6.34
CA LEU A 475 -19.04 12.24 -6.78
C LEU A 475 -20.36 12.96 -6.49
N PHE A 476 -20.41 13.75 -5.42
CA PHE A 476 -21.52 14.64 -5.10
C PHE A 476 -21.06 16.10 -4.93
N HIS A 477 -21.96 17.04 -5.26
CA HIS A 477 -21.83 18.43 -4.84
C HIS A 477 -21.82 18.50 -3.30
N HIS A 478 -20.71 18.96 -2.71
CA HIS A 478 -20.50 18.99 -1.25
C HIS A 478 -20.50 17.60 -0.57
N ALA A 479 -19.89 16.59 -1.21
CA ALA A 479 -19.72 15.27 -0.61
C ALA A 479 -18.93 15.33 0.71
N PRO A 480 -19.26 14.50 1.72
CA PRO A 480 -18.38 14.33 2.88
C PRO A 480 -17.06 13.68 2.44
N ALA A 481 -15.96 14.04 3.12
CA ALA A 481 -14.66 13.42 2.88
C ALA A 481 -14.65 11.97 3.39
N THR A 482 -14.06 11.06 2.63
CA THR A 482 -13.91 9.65 3.02
C THR A 482 -12.47 9.39 3.42
N LEU A 483 -12.24 9.06 4.69
CA LEU A 483 -10.90 8.80 5.24
C LEU A 483 -10.73 7.28 5.40
N PRO A 484 -10.20 6.55 4.38
CA PRO A 484 -9.89 5.15 4.53
C PRO A 484 -8.66 4.97 5.43
N LEU A 485 -8.73 4.02 6.35
CA LEU A 485 -7.61 3.58 7.17
C LEU A 485 -7.49 2.07 7.03
N SER A 486 -6.25 1.57 7.07
CA SER A 486 -6.04 0.13 7.16
C SER A 486 -4.80 -0.22 7.96
N ALA A 487 -4.77 -1.42 8.51
CA ALA A 487 -3.60 -1.98 9.16
C ALA A 487 -3.53 -3.52 9.06
N LYS A 488 -2.37 -4.11 9.37
CA LYS A 488 -2.21 -5.57 9.41
C LYS A 488 -2.87 -6.19 10.65
N THR A 489 -3.02 -5.43 11.73
CA THR A 489 -3.65 -5.88 12.98
C THR A 489 -4.68 -4.87 13.48
N LEU A 490 -5.66 -5.33 14.28
CA LEU A 490 -6.64 -4.44 14.89
C LEU A 490 -6.02 -3.40 15.84
N PRO A 491 -5.03 -3.71 16.70
CA PRO A 491 -4.33 -2.71 17.50
C PRO A 491 -3.68 -1.61 16.65
N ALA A 492 -2.98 -1.98 15.57
CA ALA A 492 -2.37 -1.02 14.65
C ALA A 492 -3.42 -0.09 14.00
N LEU A 493 -4.60 -0.63 13.62
CA LEU A 493 -5.69 0.19 13.07
C LEU A 493 -6.19 1.24 14.08
N ARG A 494 -6.31 0.85 15.36
CA ARG A 494 -6.71 1.76 16.45
C ARG A 494 -5.67 2.82 16.74
N GLU A 495 -4.39 2.47 16.68
CA GLU A 495 -3.31 3.43 16.84
C GLU A 495 -3.27 4.40 15.64
N GLN A 496 -3.46 3.90 14.42
CA GLN A 496 -3.51 4.75 13.22
C GLN A 496 -4.65 5.77 13.31
N ALA A 497 -5.81 5.37 13.83
CA ALA A 497 -6.93 6.27 14.08
C ALA A 497 -6.56 7.40 15.07
N GLN A 498 -5.85 7.08 16.15
CA GLN A 498 -5.38 8.05 17.14
C GLN A 498 -4.34 9.02 16.56
N ARG A 499 -3.38 8.50 15.78
CA ARG A 499 -2.36 9.31 15.10
C ARG A 499 -3.04 10.27 14.11
N LEU A 500 -4.00 9.79 13.31
CA LEU A 500 -4.75 10.63 12.38
C LEU A 500 -5.60 11.68 13.12
N ALA A 501 -6.28 11.32 14.20
CA ALA A 501 -7.03 12.28 15.02
C ALA A 501 -6.13 13.38 15.60
N THR A 502 -4.90 13.05 15.98
CA THR A 502 -3.90 14.02 16.46
C THR A 502 -3.42 14.92 15.33
N HIS A 503 -3.18 14.36 14.15
CA HIS A 503 -2.84 15.14 12.95
C HIS A 503 -3.93 16.15 12.59
N LEU A 504 -5.20 15.76 12.61
CA LEU A 504 -6.32 16.68 12.33
C LEU A 504 -6.46 17.78 13.40
N ARG A 505 -6.24 17.45 14.67
CA ARG A 505 -6.19 18.44 15.77
C ARG A 505 -5.07 19.46 15.60
N ASP A 506 -3.90 19.02 15.16
CA ASP A 506 -2.75 19.89 14.88
C ASP A 506 -2.96 20.77 13.63
N ASN A 507 -3.89 20.40 12.74
CA ASN A 507 -4.12 21.06 11.45
C ASN A 507 -5.62 21.34 11.21
N PRO A 508 -6.29 22.14 12.05
CA PRO A 508 -7.75 22.30 12.03
C PRO A 508 -8.29 23.03 10.79
N THR A 509 -7.42 23.67 9.99
CA THR A 509 -7.79 24.39 8.78
C THR A 509 -7.53 23.60 7.49
N THR A 510 -6.95 22.40 7.59
CA THR A 510 -6.69 21.55 6.41
C THR A 510 -8.01 20.99 5.88
N ASP A 511 -8.21 21.04 4.58
CA ASP A 511 -9.36 20.39 3.93
C ASP A 511 -9.27 18.87 4.10
N LEU A 512 -10.34 18.24 4.59
CA LEU A 512 -10.41 16.79 4.79
C LEU A 512 -10.32 16.02 3.46
N HIS A 513 -10.71 16.61 2.33
CA HIS A 513 -10.56 15.98 1.02
C HIS A 513 -9.08 15.84 0.62
N HIS A 514 -8.21 16.75 1.06
CA HIS A 514 -6.77 16.63 0.86
C HIS A 514 -6.18 15.49 1.72
N THR A 515 -6.66 15.33 2.95
CA THR A 515 -6.31 14.17 3.79
C THR A 515 -6.81 12.87 3.18
N SER A 516 -8.05 12.86 2.69
CA SER A 516 -8.66 11.72 1.97
C SER A 516 -7.80 11.29 0.78
N HIS A 517 -7.35 12.26 -0.04
CA HIS A 517 -6.46 11.98 -1.18
C HIS A 517 -5.21 11.21 -0.75
N HIS A 518 -4.46 11.71 0.23
CA HIS A 518 -3.25 11.03 0.71
C HIS A 518 -3.52 9.62 1.26
N LEU A 519 -4.64 9.41 1.94
CA LEU A 519 -5.03 8.10 2.48
C LEU A 519 -5.46 7.11 1.39
N THR A 520 -5.97 7.59 0.26
CA THR A 520 -6.38 6.76 -0.88
C THR A 520 -5.23 6.43 -1.81
N THR A 521 -4.38 7.40 -2.15
CA THR A 521 -3.36 7.21 -3.21
C THR A 521 -2.01 6.75 -2.65
N GLY A 522 -1.68 7.13 -1.41
CA GLY A 522 -0.35 6.96 -0.84
C GLY A 522 -0.25 5.98 0.32
N ARG A 523 -1.22 5.09 0.51
CA ARG A 523 -1.23 4.09 1.59
C ARG A 523 -1.63 2.72 1.07
N ALA A 524 -1.01 1.68 1.61
CA ALA A 524 -1.44 0.31 1.37
C ALA A 524 -2.82 0.05 1.98
N HIS A 525 -3.67 -0.71 1.28
CA HIS A 525 -4.97 -1.16 1.78
C HIS A 525 -4.88 -2.58 2.38
N LEU A 526 -4.44 -2.65 3.63
CA LEU A 526 -4.21 -3.85 4.43
C LEU A 526 -5.52 -4.51 4.92
N HIS A 527 -5.43 -5.62 5.65
CA HIS A 527 -6.58 -6.49 5.96
C HIS A 527 -7.60 -5.90 6.94
N HIS A 528 -7.16 -5.26 8.03
CA HIS A 528 -8.09 -4.59 8.95
C HIS A 528 -8.37 -3.20 8.40
N ARG A 529 -9.61 -2.90 8.02
CA ARG A 529 -9.97 -1.67 7.33
C ARG A 529 -11.05 -0.91 8.09
N ALA A 530 -10.97 0.41 8.00
CA ALA A 530 -12.02 1.31 8.42
C ALA A 530 -12.17 2.45 7.42
N VAL A 531 -13.37 3.01 7.31
CA VAL A 531 -13.61 4.24 6.56
C VAL A 531 -14.43 5.17 7.43
N VAL A 532 -13.93 6.39 7.61
CA VAL A 532 -14.66 7.49 8.25
C VAL A 532 -15.28 8.37 7.17
N ILE A 533 -16.59 8.61 7.26
CA ILE A 533 -17.35 9.47 6.34
C ILE A 533 -17.60 10.81 7.04
N ALA A 534 -16.74 11.80 6.78
CA ALA A 534 -16.68 13.03 7.53
C ALA A 534 -17.19 14.24 6.72
N PRO A 535 -18.39 14.79 7.05
CA PRO A 535 -18.82 16.07 6.49
C PRO A 535 -18.01 17.26 7.04
N ASP A 536 -17.40 17.10 8.22
CA ASP A 536 -16.62 18.12 8.90
C ASP A 536 -15.58 17.52 9.87
N HIS A 537 -14.67 18.38 10.33
CA HIS A 537 -13.60 18.01 11.29
C HIS A 537 -14.13 17.43 12.60
N PRO A 538 -15.15 18.04 13.28
CA PRO A 538 -15.70 17.47 14.51
C PRO A 538 -16.19 16.03 14.35
N THR A 539 -16.91 15.75 13.26
CA THR A 539 -17.43 14.40 12.96
C THR A 539 -16.30 13.42 12.68
N ALA A 540 -15.26 13.86 11.94
CA ALA A 540 -14.06 13.05 11.71
C ALA A 540 -13.39 12.66 13.04
N LEU A 541 -13.19 13.62 13.93
CA LEU A 541 -12.54 13.39 15.23
C LEU A 541 -13.34 12.46 16.13
N GLN A 542 -14.67 12.58 16.17
CA GLN A 542 -15.54 11.69 16.94
C GLN A 542 -15.49 10.25 16.41
N ALA A 543 -15.58 10.08 15.08
CA ALA A 543 -15.52 8.77 14.44
C ALA A 543 -14.14 8.10 14.61
N LEU A 544 -13.05 8.86 14.48
CA LEU A 544 -11.68 8.35 14.72
C LEU A 544 -11.46 7.97 16.19
N THR A 545 -12.05 8.72 17.11
CA THR A 545 -12.02 8.39 18.54
C THR A 545 -12.78 7.09 18.81
N ALA A 546 -13.96 6.93 18.23
CA ALA A 546 -14.73 5.68 18.32
C ALA A 546 -13.95 4.49 17.75
N LEU A 547 -13.29 4.66 16.60
CA LEU A 547 -12.42 3.62 16.03
C LEU A 547 -11.29 3.25 16.99
N HIS A 548 -10.62 4.25 17.58
CA HIS A 548 -9.54 4.03 18.54
C HIS A 548 -10.00 3.28 19.81
N THR A 549 -11.15 3.66 20.38
CA THR A 549 -11.70 3.02 21.60
C THR A 549 -12.39 1.68 21.32
N GLY A 550 -12.72 1.40 20.05
CA GLY A 550 -13.49 0.22 19.65
C GLY A 550 -15.01 0.39 19.77
N ASP A 551 -15.49 1.63 19.87
CA ASP A 551 -16.90 1.98 19.89
C ASP A 551 -17.48 2.06 18.47
N THR A 552 -18.81 1.99 18.36
CA THR A 552 -19.52 2.20 17.10
C THR A 552 -19.84 3.68 16.87
N HIS A 553 -19.86 4.11 15.61
CA HIS A 553 -20.24 5.47 15.24
C HIS A 553 -20.99 5.48 13.89
N PRO A 554 -22.04 6.30 13.70
CA PRO A 554 -22.84 6.30 12.46
C PRO A 554 -22.04 6.62 11.17
N ASN A 555 -20.92 7.32 11.32
CA ASN A 555 -20.01 7.70 10.22
C ASN A 555 -18.73 6.85 10.17
N LEU A 556 -18.72 5.69 10.84
CA LEU A 556 -17.59 4.78 10.87
C LEU A 556 -18.05 3.41 10.36
N VAL A 557 -17.40 2.93 9.29
CA VAL A 557 -17.54 1.56 8.81
C VAL A 557 -16.24 0.83 9.06
N THR A 558 -16.30 -0.37 9.67
CA THR A 558 -15.12 -1.21 9.94
C THR A 558 -15.36 -2.60 9.39
N GLY A 559 -14.29 -3.26 8.96
CA GLY A 559 -14.35 -4.65 8.52
C GLY A 559 -12.96 -5.26 8.39
N ARG A 560 -12.94 -6.54 8.01
CA ARG A 560 -11.72 -7.24 7.66
C ARG A 560 -11.85 -7.71 6.21
N ALA A 561 -10.91 -7.31 5.37
CA ALA A 561 -10.83 -7.78 4.00
C ALA A 561 -10.40 -9.25 4.00
N THR A 562 -11.39 -10.14 3.91
CA THR A 562 -11.22 -11.61 3.90
C THR A 562 -11.55 -12.23 2.54
N THR A 563 -12.25 -11.50 1.67
CA THR A 563 -12.78 -12.02 0.40
C THR A 563 -12.21 -11.27 -0.80
N THR A 564 -11.51 -12.00 -1.66
CA THR A 564 -11.24 -11.61 -3.05
C THR A 564 -12.05 -12.53 -3.95
N GLY A 565 -13.27 -12.12 -4.29
CA GLY A 565 -14.16 -12.88 -5.16
C GLY A 565 -14.77 -11.99 -6.22
N LYS A 566 -15.29 -12.62 -7.28
CA LYS A 566 -15.92 -11.91 -8.40
C LYS A 566 -17.17 -11.16 -7.92
N THR A 567 -17.41 -9.99 -8.53
CA THR A 567 -18.50 -9.08 -8.19
C THR A 567 -19.69 -9.25 -9.14
N VAL A 568 -20.89 -9.29 -8.57
CA VAL A 568 -22.16 -9.40 -9.29
C VAL A 568 -23.00 -8.16 -9.03
N LEU A 569 -23.41 -7.47 -10.10
CA LEU A 569 -24.50 -6.50 -9.99
C LEU A 569 -25.84 -7.22 -10.15
N VAL A 570 -26.70 -7.06 -9.15
CA VAL A 570 -28.03 -7.67 -9.08
C VAL A 570 -29.09 -6.61 -9.34
N PHE A 571 -29.95 -6.86 -10.31
CA PHE A 571 -31.00 -5.94 -10.77
C PHE A 571 -32.38 -6.49 -10.40
N PRO A 572 -33.08 -5.96 -9.38
CA PRO A 572 -34.36 -6.51 -8.98
C PRO A 572 -35.51 -6.19 -9.95
N GLY A 573 -36.62 -6.91 -9.78
CA GLY A 573 -37.88 -6.62 -10.44
C GLY A 573 -38.64 -5.46 -9.78
N GLN A 574 -39.97 -5.51 -9.84
CA GLN A 574 -40.83 -4.52 -9.18
C GLN A 574 -40.87 -4.74 -7.65
N GLY A 575 -40.95 -3.65 -6.88
CA GLY A 575 -41.09 -3.65 -5.43
C GLY A 575 -40.11 -2.72 -4.71
N SER A 576 -39.04 -2.30 -5.37
CA SER A 576 -38.02 -1.40 -4.82
C SER A 576 -38.38 0.08 -4.94
N GLN A 577 -39.36 0.43 -5.76
CA GLN A 577 -39.76 1.81 -6.03
C GLN A 577 -40.38 2.51 -4.82
N TRP A 578 -40.27 3.83 -4.79
CA TRP A 578 -40.96 4.70 -3.85
C TRP A 578 -41.01 6.14 -4.40
N ALA A 579 -42.00 6.91 -3.97
CA ALA A 579 -42.20 8.28 -4.44
C ALA A 579 -41.03 9.19 -4.05
N GLY A 580 -40.36 9.80 -5.04
CA GLY A 580 -39.19 10.65 -4.82
C GLY A 580 -37.84 9.93 -4.88
N MET A 581 -37.84 8.64 -5.22
CA MET A 581 -36.59 7.92 -5.48
C MET A 581 -35.73 8.67 -6.51
N GLY A 582 -34.45 8.86 -6.21
CA GLY A 582 -33.50 9.52 -7.11
C GLY A 582 -33.62 11.03 -7.23
N ALA A 583 -34.66 11.68 -6.68
CA ALA A 583 -34.84 13.13 -6.79
C ALA A 583 -33.66 13.92 -6.20
N HIS A 584 -33.19 13.52 -5.01
CA HIS A 584 -32.04 14.15 -4.38
C HIS A 584 -30.75 13.93 -5.19
N LEU A 585 -30.53 12.72 -5.75
CA LEU A 585 -29.36 12.41 -6.56
C LEU A 585 -29.33 13.18 -7.89
N LEU A 586 -30.50 13.52 -8.46
CA LEU A 586 -30.57 14.39 -9.64
C LEU A 586 -30.02 15.79 -9.37
N ASP A 587 -30.08 16.25 -8.13
CA ASP A 587 -29.63 17.59 -7.74
C ASP A 587 -28.18 17.56 -7.22
N THR A 588 -27.74 16.45 -6.63
CA THR A 588 -26.43 16.38 -5.96
C THR A 588 -25.37 15.58 -6.71
N CYS A 589 -25.72 14.73 -7.67
CA CYS A 589 -24.78 13.87 -8.38
C CYS A 589 -24.84 14.08 -9.91
N PRO A 590 -23.87 14.81 -10.50
CA PRO A 590 -23.84 15.11 -11.94
C PRO A 590 -23.86 13.86 -12.82
N THR A 591 -23.08 12.83 -12.48
CA THR A 591 -23.01 11.58 -13.24
C THR A 591 -24.35 10.85 -13.24
N PHE A 592 -25.02 10.78 -12.07
CA PHE A 592 -26.34 10.19 -11.95
C PHE A 592 -27.36 10.95 -12.81
N ALA A 593 -27.35 12.29 -12.72
CA ALA A 593 -28.26 13.14 -13.46
C ALA A 593 -28.08 13.02 -14.98
N ALA A 594 -26.82 12.99 -15.45
CA ALA A 594 -26.49 12.76 -16.85
C ALA A 594 -27.04 11.40 -17.33
N ARG A 595 -26.86 10.34 -16.54
CA ARG A 595 -27.34 9.01 -16.92
C ARG A 595 -28.87 8.90 -16.92
N ILE A 596 -29.55 9.55 -15.99
CA ILE A 596 -31.02 9.65 -16.03
C ILE A 596 -31.49 10.43 -17.27
N ASN A 597 -30.77 11.48 -17.68
CA ASN A 597 -31.10 12.23 -18.89
C ASN A 597 -30.93 11.41 -20.17
N ASP A 598 -29.89 10.56 -20.25
CA ASP A 598 -29.74 9.60 -21.33
C ASP A 598 -30.93 8.64 -21.39
N CYS A 599 -31.32 8.07 -20.24
CA CYS A 599 -32.49 7.19 -20.14
C CYS A 599 -33.79 7.90 -20.53
N ALA A 600 -33.97 9.16 -20.11
CA ALA A 600 -35.13 9.96 -20.49
C ALA A 600 -35.20 10.18 -22.00
N THR A 601 -34.05 10.42 -22.63
CA THR A 601 -33.94 10.60 -24.09
C THR A 601 -34.29 9.31 -24.83
N ALA A 602 -33.74 8.17 -24.38
CA ALA A 602 -34.01 6.86 -24.97
C ALA A 602 -35.47 6.40 -24.79
N LEU A 603 -36.10 6.76 -23.67
CA LEU A 603 -37.50 6.42 -23.39
C LEU A 603 -38.50 7.32 -24.14
N ALA A 604 -38.13 8.57 -24.44
CA ALA A 604 -39.03 9.58 -25.00
C ALA A 604 -39.83 9.13 -26.25
N PRO A 605 -39.30 8.33 -27.19
CA PRO A 605 -40.07 7.83 -28.33
C PRO A 605 -41.19 6.85 -27.96
N HIS A 606 -41.12 6.26 -26.77
CA HIS A 606 -41.97 5.15 -26.34
C HIS A 606 -42.96 5.53 -25.24
N ILE A 607 -42.79 6.67 -24.55
CA ILE A 607 -43.64 7.09 -23.44
C ILE A 607 -44.28 8.47 -23.70
N THR A 608 -45.40 8.76 -23.03
CA THR A 608 -46.13 10.03 -23.15
C THR A 608 -45.92 10.97 -21.96
N TRP A 609 -45.06 10.59 -21.03
CA TRP A 609 -44.78 11.29 -19.77
C TRP A 609 -43.28 11.55 -19.61
N SER A 610 -42.90 12.46 -18.71
CA SER A 610 -41.51 12.82 -18.46
C SER A 610 -40.93 12.01 -17.30
N LEU A 611 -39.85 11.27 -17.54
CA LEU A 611 -39.14 10.51 -16.51
C LEU A 611 -38.69 11.39 -15.35
N THR A 612 -38.07 12.53 -15.66
CA THR A 612 -37.58 13.46 -14.64
C THR A 612 -38.74 14.02 -13.80
N ASP A 613 -39.90 14.27 -14.41
CA ASP A 613 -41.07 14.78 -13.69
C ASP A 613 -41.68 13.73 -12.75
N VAL A 614 -41.68 12.46 -13.15
CA VAL A 614 -42.07 11.33 -12.29
C VAL A 614 -41.12 11.20 -11.09
N LEU A 615 -39.80 11.20 -11.32
CA LEU A 615 -38.81 11.10 -10.23
C LEU A 615 -38.89 12.29 -9.27
N ARG A 616 -39.15 13.50 -9.78
CA ARG A 616 -39.32 14.73 -8.98
C ARG A 616 -40.71 14.89 -8.36
N GLN A 617 -41.64 13.98 -8.62
CA GLN A 617 -43.02 14.05 -8.14
C GLN A 617 -43.71 15.37 -8.52
N LYS A 618 -43.57 15.83 -9.77
CA LYS A 618 -44.32 17.01 -10.22
C LYS A 618 -45.83 16.72 -10.19
N PRO A 619 -46.69 17.72 -9.90
CA PRO A 619 -48.14 17.51 -9.74
C PRO A 619 -48.83 16.82 -10.92
N ASP A 620 -48.38 17.08 -12.15
CA ASP A 620 -48.99 16.52 -13.37
C ASP A 620 -48.33 15.21 -13.84
N ALA A 621 -47.31 14.71 -13.11
CA ALA A 621 -46.64 13.47 -13.45
C ALA A 621 -47.48 12.25 -13.03
N PRO A 622 -47.50 11.16 -13.82
CA PRO A 622 -48.21 9.95 -13.45
C PRO A 622 -47.57 9.27 -12.23
N THR A 623 -48.37 8.53 -11.45
CA THR A 623 -47.89 7.84 -10.24
C THR A 623 -47.14 6.54 -10.56
N LEU A 624 -46.30 6.10 -9.61
CA LEU A 624 -45.57 4.83 -9.68
C LEU A 624 -46.45 3.59 -9.43
N ASP A 625 -47.77 3.75 -9.31
CA ASP A 625 -48.72 2.62 -9.18
C ASP A 625 -49.01 1.98 -10.55
N ARG A 626 -48.79 2.73 -11.63
CA ARG A 626 -48.97 2.28 -13.01
C ARG A 626 -47.77 1.47 -13.48
N VAL A 627 -48.03 0.25 -13.99
CA VAL A 627 -46.96 -0.65 -14.48
C VAL A 627 -46.15 -0.03 -15.62
N ASP A 628 -46.81 0.68 -16.53
CA ASP A 628 -46.20 1.38 -17.67
C ASP A 628 -45.39 2.62 -17.28
N VAL A 629 -45.39 3.00 -16.00
CA VAL A 629 -44.59 4.08 -15.42
C VAL A 629 -43.48 3.51 -14.54
N VAL A 630 -43.82 2.59 -13.63
CA VAL A 630 -42.89 2.04 -12.64
C VAL A 630 -41.78 1.21 -13.27
N GLN A 631 -42.07 0.46 -14.33
CA GLN A 631 -41.08 -0.41 -14.99
C GLN A 631 -39.99 0.43 -15.68
N PRO A 632 -40.32 1.39 -16.57
CA PRO A 632 -39.30 2.26 -17.17
C PRO A 632 -38.57 3.15 -16.15
N ALA A 633 -39.27 3.67 -15.13
CA ALA A 633 -38.63 4.47 -14.08
C ALA A 633 -37.62 3.65 -13.26
N SER A 634 -37.97 2.41 -12.88
CA SER A 634 -37.07 1.51 -12.15
C SER A 634 -35.88 1.09 -13.01
N PHE A 635 -36.07 0.83 -14.32
CA PHE A 635 -34.98 0.58 -15.27
C PHE A 635 -34.00 1.76 -15.30
N ALA A 636 -34.49 2.99 -15.45
CA ALA A 636 -33.63 4.16 -15.50
C ALA A 636 -32.83 4.33 -14.19
N MET A 637 -33.46 4.10 -13.03
CA MET A 637 -32.78 4.11 -11.73
C MET A 637 -31.69 3.04 -11.65
N MET A 638 -31.99 1.80 -12.03
CA MET A 638 -31.03 0.69 -12.04
C MET A 638 -29.80 0.98 -12.91
N VAL A 639 -30.03 1.52 -14.11
CA VAL A 639 -28.95 1.90 -15.05
C VAL A 639 -28.12 3.06 -14.50
N ALA A 640 -28.76 4.08 -13.92
CA ALA A 640 -28.05 5.22 -13.34
C ALA A 640 -27.25 4.86 -12.08
N LEU A 641 -27.76 3.95 -11.24
CA LEU A 641 -27.02 3.46 -10.07
C LEU A 641 -25.85 2.55 -10.45
N ALA A 642 -25.99 1.72 -11.50
CA ALA A 642 -24.87 0.94 -12.03
C ALA A 642 -23.73 1.85 -12.54
N GLU A 643 -24.07 2.98 -13.16
CA GLU A 643 -23.09 3.99 -13.58
C GLU A 643 -22.34 4.60 -12.39
N LEU A 644 -23.02 4.86 -11.26
CA LEU A 644 -22.35 5.33 -10.05
C LEU A 644 -21.35 4.31 -9.50
N TRP A 645 -21.72 3.03 -9.47
CA TRP A 645 -20.80 1.98 -9.08
C TRP A 645 -19.58 1.92 -10.01
N ARG A 646 -19.78 2.09 -11.31
CA ARG A 646 -18.70 2.20 -12.29
C ARG A 646 -17.76 3.38 -12.00
N THR A 647 -18.28 4.55 -11.63
CA THR A 647 -17.44 5.71 -11.25
C THR A 647 -16.63 5.50 -9.98
N LEU A 648 -17.11 4.63 -9.08
CA LEU A 648 -16.39 4.19 -7.88
C LEU A 648 -15.42 3.02 -8.18
N GLY A 649 -15.18 2.70 -9.44
CA GLY A 649 -14.25 1.65 -9.88
C GLY A 649 -14.82 0.23 -9.81
N ILE A 650 -16.12 0.06 -9.58
CA ILE A 650 -16.75 -1.26 -9.56
C ILE A 650 -17.19 -1.64 -10.97
N THR A 651 -16.54 -2.65 -11.53
CA THR A 651 -16.95 -3.32 -12.76
C THR A 651 -17.49 -4.72 -12.43
N PRO A 652 -18.73 -5.08 -12.82
CA PRO A 652 -19.24 -6.42 -12.60
C PRO A 652 -18.43 -7.47 -13.37
N ASP A 653 -18.12 -8.58 -12.70
CA ASP A 653 -17.67 -9.82 -13.32
C ASP A 653 -18.85 -10.63 -13.89
N ALA A 654 -20.05 -10.41 -13.37
CA ALA A 654 -21.30 -10.92 -13.93
C ALA A 654 -22.47 -10.00 -13.56
N VAL A 655 -23.56 -10.12 -14.30
CA VAL A 655 -24.84 -9.49 -13.98
C VAL A 655 -25.96 -10.51 -13.92
N VAL A 656 -26.92 -10.26 -13.04
CA VAL A 656 -28.15 -11.05 -12.93
C VAL A 656 -29.33 -10.13 -12.68
N GLY A 657 -30.45 -10.40 -13.35
CA GLY A 657 -31.68 -9.63 -13.20
C GLY A 657 -32.84 -10.49 -12.74
N HIS A 658 -33.78 -9.91 -12.01
CA HIS A 658 -35.03 -10.56 -11.61
C HIS A 658 -36.18 -10.04 -12.47
N SER A 659 -36.79 -10.92 -13.28
CA SER A 659 -37.86 -10.53 -14.21
C SER A 659 -37.42 -9.38 -15.12
N GLN A 660 -38.11 -8.24 -15.08
CA GLN A 660 -37.75 -7.02 -15.83
C GLN A 660 -36.34 -6.49 -15.53
N GLY A 661 -35.77 -6.81 -14.36
CA GLY A 661 -34.41 -6.42 -14.00
C GLY A 661 -33.38 -7.00 -14.97
N GLU A 662 -33.69 -8.09 -15.67
CA GLU A 662 -32.83 -8.62 -16.74
C GLU A 662 -32.63 -7.63 -17.90
N ILE A 663 -33.58 -6.71 -18.14
CA ILE A 663 -33.43 -5.68 -19.19
C ILE A 663 -32.29 -4.73 -18.81
N ALA A 664 -32.24 -4.29 -17.54
CA ALA A 664 -31.15 -3.47 -17.02
C ALA A 664 -29.83 -4.26 -17.03
N ALA A 665 -29.85 -5.53 -16.57
CA ALA A 665 -28.68 -6.39 -16.58
C ALA A 665 -28.13 -6.58 -18.01
N ALA A 666 -28.97 -6.88 -19.00
CA ALA A 666 -28.56 -7.06 -20.39
C ALA A 666 -27.97 -5.77 -21.00
N HIS A 667 -28.52 -4.61 -20.66
CA HIS A 667 -27.94 -3.33 -21.05
C HIS A 667 -26.55 -3.11 -20.43
N ILE A 668 -26.41 -3.30 -19.11
CA ILE A 668 -25.13 -3.15 -18.40
C ILE A 668 -24.09 -4.17 -18.88
N ALA A 669 -24.53 -5.37 -19.28
CA ALA A 669 -23.68 -6.37 -19.90
C ALA A 669 -23.24 -6.04 -21.34
N GLY A 670 -23.78 -4.98 -21.95
CA GLY A 670 -23.50 -4.61 -23.33
C GLY A 670 -24.22 -5.47 -24.37
N ALA A 671 -25.21 -6.28 -23.96
CA ALA A 671 -26.03 -7.06 -24.87
C ALA A 671 -27.14 -6.24 -25.53
N LEU A 672 -27.52 -5.10 -24.93
CA LEU A 672 -28.51 -4.18 -25.45
C LEU A 672 -27.98 -2.75 -25.45
N THR A 673 -28.23 -2.03 -26.54
CA THR A 673 -28.10 -0.57 -26.55
C THR A 673 -29.09 0.05 -25.57
N LEU A 674 -28.85 1.30 -25.15
CA LEU A 674 -29.77 1.99 -24.25
C LEU A 674 -31.15 2.16 -24.90
N ASP A 675 -31.18 2.48 -26.20
CA ASP A 675 -32.43 2.66 -26.96
C ASP A 675 -33.23 1.36 -27.06
N ASP A 676 -32.56 0.24 -27.35
CA ASP A 676 -33.21 -1.09 -27.40
C ASP A 676 -33.75 -1.49 -26.03
N ALA A 677 -32.97 -1.30 -24.95
CA ALA A 677 -33.41 -1.60 -23.60
C ALA A 677 -34.59 -0.71 -23.15
N ALA A 678 -34.56 0.57 -23.50
CA ALA A 678 -35.65 1.52 -23.28
C ALA A 678 -36.93 1.12 -24.04
N ALA A 679 -36.79 0.71 -25.30
CA ALA A 679 -37.90 0.19 -26.09
C ALA A 679 -38.51 -1.07 -25.47
N ILE A 680 -37.68 -2.04 -25.05
CA ILE A 680 -38.15 -3.27 -24.39
C ILE A 680 -38.96 -2.93 -23.15
N VAL A 681 -38.39 -2.16 -22.20
CA VAL A 681 -39.05 -1.91 -20.92
C VAL A 681 -40.34 -1.10 -21.08
N ALA A 682 -40.35 -0.10 -21.99
CA ALA A 682 -41.53 0.72 -22.23
C ALA A 682 -42.65 -0.07 -22.93
N LEU A 683 -42.34 -0.75 -24.04
CA LEU A 683 -43.34 -1.48 -24.83
C LEU A 683 -43.87 -2.72 -24.09
N ARG A 684 -43.00 -3.40 -23.33
CA ARG A 684 -43.40 -4.51 -22.45
C ARG A 684 -44.40 -4.04 -21.40
N SER A 685 -44.07 -2.97 -20.69
CA SER A 685 -44.89 -2.48 -19.59
C SER A 685 -46.23 -1.90 -20.06
N GLN A 686 -46.27 -1.25 -21.23
CA GLN A 686 -47.52 -0.84 -21.89
C GLN A 686 -48.40 -2.03 -22.27
N ALA A 687 -47.84 -3.08 -22.87
CA ALA A 687 -48.61 -4.28 -23.22
C ALA A 687 -49.24 -4.93 -21.97
N ILE A 688 -48.52 -4.94 -20.83
CA ILE A 688 -49.05 -5.40 -19.54
C ILE A 688 -50.18 -4.48 -19.06
N ALA A 689 -49.98 -3.16 -19.09
CA ALA A 689 -51.00 -2.18 -18.69
C ALA A 689 -52.29 -2.31 -19.50
N ASP A 690 -52.17 -2.50 -20.81
CA ASP A 690 -53.32 -2.52 -21.73
C ASP A 690 -54.12 -3.83 -21.66
N THR A 691 -53.47 -4.95 -21.31
CA THR A 691 -54.07 -6.29 -21.47
C THR A 691 -54.22 -7.08 -20.17
N LEU A 692 -53.29 -6.93 -19.22
CA LEU A 692 -53.21 -7.77 -18.03
C LEU A 692 -53.57 -7.04 -16.73
N ALA A 693 -53.40 -5.72 -16.68
CA ALA A 693 -53.77 -4.92 -15.51
C ALA A 693 -55.25 -5.10 -15.16
N GLY A 694 -55.54 -5.20 -13.86
CA GLY A 694 -56.85 -5.54 -13.30
C GLY A 694 -57.28 -7.01 -13.41
N HIS A 695 -56.52 -7.88 -14.07
CA HIS A 695 -56.92 -9.27 -14.36
C HIS A 695 -56.07 -10.34 -13.67
N GLY A 696 -55.16 -9.96 -12.77
CA GLY A 696 -54.32 -10.91 -12.03
C GLY A 696 -53.87 -10.40 -10.67
N ALA A 697 -53.26 -11.28 -9.89
CA ALA A 697 -52.65 -10.92 -8.61
C ALA A 697 -51.41 -11.78 -8.34
N MET A 698 -50.55 -11.29 -7.44
CA MET A 698 -49.36 -12.00 -6.99
C MET A 698 -49.22 -11.95 -5.47
N ALA A 699 -48.64 -13.00 -4.89
CA ALA A 699 -48.37 -13.11 -3.46
C ALA A 699 -47.02 -13.75 -3.17
N THR A 700 -46.33 -13.28 -2.12
CA THR A 700 -45.12 -13.89 -1.58
C THR A 700 -45.46 -14.94 -0.52
N LEU A 701 -44.88 -16.12 -0.62
CA LEU A 701 -45.04 -17.23 0.33
C LEU A 701 -43.67 -17.56 0.97
N PRO A 702 -43.52 -17.41 2.30
CA PRO A 702 -42.29 -17.76 3.01
C PRO A 702 -42.23 -19.28 3.28
N LEU A 703 -42.20 -20.08 2.22
CA LEU A 703 -42.23 -21.53 2.26
C LEU A 703 -41.19 -22.12 1.31
N THR A 704 -40.81 -23.38 1.52
CA THR A 704 -39.97 -24.10 0.56
C THR A 704 -40.69 -24.31 -0.77
N LEU A 705 -39.93 -24.57 -1.85
CA LEU A 705 -40.50 -24.83 -3.17
C LEU A 705 -41.48 -26.02 -3.14
N THR A 706 -41.11 -27.11 -2.44
CA THR A 706 -41.95 -28.31 -2.27
C THR A 706 -43.26 -28.00 -1.55
N GLU A 707 -43.22 -27.21 -0.48
CA GLU A 707 -44.43 -26.82 0.26
C GLU A 707 -45.31 -25.88 -0.54
N THR A 708 -44.70 -24.95 -1.28
CA THR A 708 -45.40 -24.04 -2.19
C THR A 708 -46.18 -24.83 -3.23
N HIS A 709 -45.53 -25.78 -3.92
CA HIS A 709 -46.18 -26.67 -4.88
C HIS A 709 -47.37 -27.42 -4.27
N LYS A 710 -47.21 -28.02 -3.07
CA LYS A 710 -48.29 -28.74 -2.38
C LYS A 710 -49.49 -27.84 -2.09
N ARG A 711 -49.24 -26.58 -1.72
CA ARG A 711 -50.29 -25.63 -1.34
C ARG A 711 -51.03 -25.03 -2.52
N ILE A 712 -50.36 -24.82 -3.65
CA ILE A 712 -51.01 -24.27 -4.85
C ILE A 712 -51.65 -25.35 -5.73
N ALA A 713 -51.31 -26.63 -5.55
CA ALA A 713 -51.87 -27.74 -6.33
C ALA A 713 -53.41 -27.76 -6.40
N PRO A 714 -54.17 -27.48 -5.32
CA PRO A 714 -55.63 -27.40 -5.37
C PRO A 714 -56.17 -26.27 -6.27
N TYR A 715 -55.36 -25.26 -6.57
CA TYR A 715 -55.75 -24.10 -7.37
C TYR A 715 -55.36 -24.23 -8.85
N HIS A 716 -54.80 -25.37 -9.28
CA HIS A 716 -54.43 -25.56 -10.69
C HIS A 716 -55.68 -25.54 -11.61
N PRO A 717 -55.66 -24.85 -12.77
CA PRO A 717 -54.55 -24.12 -13.39
C PRO A 717 -54.50 -22.61 -13.03
N HIS A 718 -55.28 -22.15 -12.06
CA HIS A 718 -55.48 -20.73 -11.75
C HIS A 718 -54.30 -20.06 -11.05
N LEU A 719 -53.40 -20.81 -10.40
CA LEU A 719 -52.19 -20.31 -9.76
C LEU A 719 -50.94 -21.03 -10.27
N GLU A 720 -49.90 -20.26 -10.56
CA GLU A 720 -48.57 -20.74 -10.96
C GLU A 720 -47.49 -20.11 -10.06
N ILE A 721 -46.35 -20.78 -9.90
CA ILE A 721 -45.18 -20.18 -9.24
C ILE A 721 -44.55 -19.21 -10.23
N ALA A 722 -44.44 -17.94 -9.84
CA ALA A 722 -43.86 -16.88 -10.64
C ALA A 722 -42.35 -16.70 -10.40
N ALA A 723 -41.86 -16.97 -9.18
CA ALA A 723 -40.45 -16.84 -8.86
C ALA A 723 -40.04 -17.71 -7.67
N THR A 724 -38.82 -18.25 -7.73
CA THR A 724 -38.12 -18.92 -6.62
C THR A 724 -36.96 -18.03 -6.19
N ASN A 725 -37.11 -17.27 -5.11
CA ASN A 725 -36.13 -16.24 -4.72
C ASN A 725 -35.07 -16.76 -3.74
N SER A 726 -35.45 -17.67 -2.84
CA SER A 726 -34.53 -18.33 -1.90
C SER A 726 -35.07 -19.71 -1.53
N PRO A 727 -34.33 -20.55 -0.76
CA PRO A 727 -34.80 -21.88 -0.36
C PRO A 727 -36.17 -21.89 0.35
N SER A 728 -36.54 -20.76 0.94
CA SER A 728 -37.72 -20.58 1.79
C SER A 728 -38.60 -19.39 1.37
N PHE A 729 -38.41 -18.83 0.18
CA PHE A 729 -39.19 -17.67 -0.27
C PHE A 729 -39.55 -17.78 -1.75
N ASN A 730 -40.84 -17.94 -2.04
CA ASN A 730 -41.40 -18.11 -3.37
C ASN A 730 -42.48 -17.06 -3.66
N VAL A 731 -42.74 -16.79 -4.93
CA VAL A 731 -43.81 -15.92 -5.39
C VAL A 731 -44.79 -16.73 -6.22
N VAL A 732 -46.08 -16.60 -5.93
CA VAL A 732 -47.18 -17.23 -6.65
C VAL A 732 -47.99 -16.13 -7.35
N ALA A 733 -48.48 -16.41 -8.55
CA ALA A 733 -49.27 -15.49 -9.35
C ALA A 733 -50.42 -16.21 -10.04
N GLY A 734 -51.49 -15.49 -10.34
CA GLY A 734 -52.64 -16.02 -11.08
C GLY A 734 -53.92 -15.24 -10.83
N ASP A 735 -55.06 -15.94 -10.82
CA ASP A 735 -56.38 -15.34 -10.68
C ASP A 735 -56.52 -14.61 -9.33
N PRO A 736 -57.09 -13.38 -9.29
CA PRO A 736 -57.19 -12.60 -8.05
C PRO A 736 -57.92 -13.32 -6.91
N THR A 737 -59.03 -13.99 -7.21
CA THR A 737 -59.82 -14.72 -6.21
C THR A 737 -59.08 -15.93 -5.67
N ALA A 738 -58.32 -16.64 -6.51
CA ALA A 738 -57.51 -17.78 -6.08
C ALA A 738 -56.33 -17.34 -5.18
N ILE A 739 -55.74 -16.18 -5.46
CA ILE A 739 -54.73 -15.58 -4.56
C ILE A 739 -55.36 -15.21 -3.22
N ASP A 740 -56.53 -14.58 -3.20
CA ASP A 740 -57.20 -14.20 -1.95
C ASP A 740 -57.58 -15.44 -1.12
N ASP A 741 -58.08 -16.49 -1.75
CA ASP A 741 -58.34 -17.77 -1.11
C ASP A 741 -57.05 -18.40 -0.55
N LEU A 742 -55.97 -18.43 -1.34
CA LEU A 742 -54.67 -18.94 -0.88
C LEU A 742 -54.14 -18.16 0.34
N LEU A 743 -54.23 -16.82 0.32
CA LEU A 743 -53.81 -15.98 1.44
C LEU A 743 -54.61 -16.27 2.70
N ASN A 744 -55.93 -16.43 2.59
CA ASN A 744 -56.79 -16.81 3.71
C ASN A 744 -56.43 -18.19 4.29
N HIS A 745 -56.16 -19.17 3.42
CA HIS A 745 -55.71 -20.50 3.86
C HIS A 745 -54.34 -20.43 4.55
N CYS A 746 -53.40 -19.64 4.02
CA CYS A 746 -52.12 -19.40 4.65
C CYS A 746 -52.28 -18.75 6.04
N ASP A 747 -53.15 -17.75 6.19
CA ASP A 747 -53.40 -17.09 7.47
C ASP A 747 -54.00 -18.06 8.51
N ASN A 748 -54.96 -18.89 8.09
CA ASN A 748 -55.53 -19.95 8.93
C ASN A 748 -54.49 -20.98 9.40
N ASP A 749 -53.47 -21.25 8.59
CA ASP A 749 -52.35 -22.13 8.90
C ASP A 749 -51.19 -21.41 9.63
N GLY A 750 -51.34 -20.12 9.96
CA GLY A 750 -50.33 -19.32 10.64
C GLY A 750 -49.14 -18.91 9.76
N ILE A 751 -49.26 -19.00 8.44
CA ILE A 751 -48.22 -18.64 7.47
C ILE A 751 -48.39 -17.19 7.04
N ARG A 752 -47.34 -16.39 7.23
CA ARG A 752 -47.31 -14.96 6.88
C ARG A 752 -47.10 -14.71 5.39
N ALA A 753 -48.00 -15.22 4.54
CA ALA A 753 -48.04 -14.86 3.12
C ALA A 753 -48.51 -13.41 2.94
N ARG A 754 -48.04 -12.72 1.90
CA ARG A 754 -48.38 -11.30 1.65
C ARG A 754 -48.70 -11.06 0.18
N ARG A 755 -49.73 -10.27 -0.08
CA ARG A 755 -50.05 -9.78 -1.42
C ARG A 755 -48.99 -8.77 -1.88
N ILE A 756 -48.56 -8.89 -3.13
CA ILE A 756 -47.69 -7.91 -3.78
C ILE A 756 -48.59 -6.82 -4.40
N PRO A 757 -48.27 -5.52 -4.28
CA PRO A 757 -49.06 -4.44 -4.85
C PRO A 757 -48.90 -4.38 -6.38
N VAL A 758 -49.49 -5.36 -7.06
CA VAL A 758 -49.63 -5.51 -8.51
C VAL A 758 -51.02 -6.05 -8.83
N ASP A 759 -51.56 -5.64 -9.95
CA ASP A 759 -52.92 -5.98 -10.42
C ASP A 759 -52.91 -6.88 -11.68
N TYR A 760 -51.77 -7.51 -11.95
CA TYR A 760 -51.58 -8.47 -13.04
C TYR A 760 -50.78 -9.70 -12.57
N ALA A 761 -50.85 -10.80 -13.32
CA ALA A 761 -50.20 -12.07 -13.01
C ALA A 761 -49.09 -12.42 -14.02
N SER A 762 -47.94 -11.75 -13.91
CA SER A 762 -46.75 -12.08 -14.72
C SER A 762 -46.17 -13.45 -14.37
N HIS A 763 -45.42 -14.05 -15.29
CA HIS A 763 -44.79 -15.38 -15.14
C HIS A 763 -45.81 -16.53 -15.05
N THR A 764 -46.99 -16.34 -15.65
CA THR A 764 -48.07 -17.33 -15.70
C THR A 764 -48.65 -17.42 -17.11
N SER A 765 -49.53 -18.40 -17.34
CA SER A 765 -50.32 -18.56 -18.57
C SER A 765 -51.10 -17.32 -18.98
N HIS A 766 -51.41 -16.38 -18.07
CA HIS A 766 -52.03 -15.09 -18.42
C HIS A 766 -51.22 -14.31 -19.47
N VAL A 767 -49.90 -14.45 -19.45
CA VAL A 767 -48.97 -13.75 -20.34
C VAL A 767 -49.05 -14.27 -21.78
N GLU A 768 -49.59 -15.46 -22.03
CA GLU A 768 -49.65 -16.05 -23.38
C GLU A 768 -50.47 -15.19 -24.35
N LYS A 769 -51.45 -14.44 -23.84
CA LYS A 769 -52.22 -13.45 -24.61
C LYS A 769 -51.35 -12.32 -25.20
N LEU A 770 -50.21 -12.05 -24.58
CA LEU A 770 -49.27 -11.00 -25.01
C LEU A 770 -48.25 -11.49 -26.04
N HIS A 771 -48.16 -12.79 -26.32
CA HIS A 771 -47.13 -13.32 -27.22
C HIS A 771 -47.15 -12.65 -28.61
N PRO A 772 -48.29 -12.56 -29.34
CA PRO A 772 -48.29 -11.95 -30.66
C PRO A 772 -47.95 -10.45 -30.61
N THR A 773 -48.41 -9.76 -29.57
CA THR A 773 -48.19 -8.33 -29.36
C THR A 773 -46.71 -8.03 -29.09
N LEU A 774 -46.11 -8.71 -28.12
CA LEU A 774 -44.71 -8.49 -27.74
C LEU A 774 -43.74 -8.87 -28.87
N THR A 775 -43.96 -10.02 -29.51
CA THR A 775 -43.11 -10.44 -30.64
C THR A 775 -43.17 -9.45 -31.80
N THR A 776 -44.31 -8.80 -32.02
CA THR A 776 -44.45 -7.75 -33.03
C THR A 776 -43.78 -6.45 -32.61
N LEU A 777 -44.06 -5.97 -31.39
CA LEU A 777 -43.52 -4.70 -30.87
C LEU A 777 -41.99 -4.73 -30.80
N LEU A 778 -41.42 -5.86 -30.37
CA LEU A 778 -40.00 -6.00 -30.07
C LEU A 778 -39.16 -6.53 -31.25
N ARG A 779 -39.74 -6.74 -32.43
CA ARG A 779 -39.06 -7.32 -33.61
C ARG A 779 -37.83 -6.53 -34.11
N HIS A 780 -37.73 -5.25 -33.74
CA HIS A 780 -36.74 -4.31 -34.25
C HIS A 780 -35.48 -4.23 -33.37
N ILE A 781 -35.50 -4.85 -32.18
CA ILE A 781 -34.36 -4.88 -31.27
C ILE A 781 -33.19 -5.59 -31.93
N THR A 782 -31.99 -5.08 -31.69
CA THR A 782 -30.74 -5.63 -32.21
C THR A 782 -29.78 -6.02 -31.09
N PRO A 783 -29.96 -7.18 -30.44
CA PRO A 783 -29.08 -7.60 -29.36
C PRO A 783 -27.67 -7.89 -29.88
N THR A 784 -26.68 -7.55 -29.07
CA THR A 784 -25.26 -7.70 -29.38
C THR A 784 -24.60 -8.70 -28.45
N GLN A 785 -23.36 -9.09 -28.77
CA GLN A 785 -22.56 -9.91 -27.87
C GLN A 785 -22.13 -9.10 -26.64
N ALA A 786 -22.42 -9.63 -25.45
CA ALA A 786 -22.09 -9.02 -24.18
C ALA A 786 -20.59 -9.07 -23.90
N HIS A 787 -20.06 -8.00 -23.31
CA HIS A 787 -18.71 -7.96 -22.75
C HIS A 787 -18.66 -8.39 -21.28
N THR A 788 -19.80 -8.42 -20.58
CA THR A 788 -19.91 -8.91 -19.20
C THR A 788 -20.80 -10.16 -19.19
N PRO A 789 -20.40 -11.25 -18.52
CA PRO A 789 -21.24 -12.43 -18.36
C PRO A 789 -22.64 -12.10 -17.85
N PHE A 790 -23.66 -12.52 -18.61
CA PHE A 790 -25.07 -12.36 -18.28
C PHE A 790 -25.65 -13.71 -17.85
N TYR A 791 -26.10 -13.81 -16.60
CA TYR A 791 -26.78 -15.00 -16.09
C TYR A 791 -28.29 -14.87 -16.25
N SER A 792 -28.89 -15.76 -17.04
CA SER A 792 -30.34 -15.78 -17.23
C SER A 792 -31.02 -16.53 -16.08
N THR A 793 -31.96 -15.87 -15.43
CA THR A 793 -32.87 -16.49 -14.45
C THR A 793 -33.99 -17.29 -15.10
N VAL A 794 -34.12 -17.22 -16.43
CA VAL A 794 -35.08 -17.98 -17.23
C VAL A 794 -34.46 -19.30 -17.70
N ASP A 795 -33.29 -19.22 -18.34
CA ASP A 795 -32.59 -20.40 -18.87
C ASP A 795 -31.70 -21.09 -17.82
N GLN A 796 -31.50 -20.48 -16.65
CA GLN A 796 -30.70 -20.99 -15.53
C GLN A 796 -29.25 -21.29 -15.92
N GLN A 797 -28.65 -20.38 -16.69
CA GLN A 797 -27.27 -20.48 -17.13
C GLN A 797 -26.73 -19.12 -17.59
N PHE A 798 -25.42 -19.03 -17.73
CA PHE A 798 -24.79 -17.97 -18.52
C PHE A 798 -25.21 -18.09 -19.98
N ILE A 799 -25.68 -16.99 -20.56
CA ILE A 799 -25.99 -16.93 -21.99
C ILE A 799 -24.70 -16.71 -22.75
N THR A 800 -24.24 -17.71 -23.50
CA THR A 800 -22.99 -17.66 -24.27
C THR A 800 -23.08 -16.80 -25.52
N ASP A 801 -24.22 -16.83 -26.22
CA ASP A 801 -24.53 -15.98 -27.36
C ASP A 801 -25.69 -15.05 -27.01
N THR A 802 -25.38 -13.82 -26.60
CA THR A 802 -26.39 -12.84 -26.19
C THR A 802 -27.07 -12.14 -27.37
N THR A 803 -26.67 -12.44 -28.61
CA THR A 803 -27.45 -12.00 -29.79
C THR A 803 -28.82 -12.68 -29.85
N THR A 804 -28.99 -13.77 -29.07
CA THR A 804 -30.25 -14.49 -28.90
C THR A 804 -31.26 -13.82 -27.96
N LEU A 805 -30.90 -12.72 -27.28
CA LEU A 805 -31.78 -11.94 -26.40
C LEU A 805 -32.80 -11.09 -27.19
N ASN A 806 -33.48 -11.72 -28.14
CA ASN A 806 -34.43 -11.13 -29.07
C ASN A 806 -35.85 -11.05 -28.47
N ALA A 807 -36.83 -10.65 -29.28
CA ALA A 807 -38.23 -10.53 -28.87
C ALA A 807 -38.80 -11.80 -28.20
N GLU A 808 -38.41 -12.99 -28.68
CA GLU A 808 -38.88 -14.26 -28.11
C GLU A 808 -38.27 -14.49 -26.73
N TYR A 809 -36.99 -14.16 -26.53
CA TYR A 809 -36.38 -14.21 -25.20
C TYR A 809 -37.13 -13.32 -24.20
N TRP A 810 -37.43 -12.06 -24.58
CA TRP A 810 -38.11 -11.11 -23.68
C TRP A 810 -39.56 -11.49 -23.40
N TYR A 811 -40.25 -12.15 -24.33
CA TYR A 811 -41.53 -12.79 -24.05
C TYR A 811 -41.38 -13.92 -23.02
N ARG A 812 -40.42 -14.85 -23.22
CA ARG A 812 -40.15 -15.94 -22.27
C ARG A 812 -39.79 -15.40 -20.90
N ASN A 813 -39.00 -14.34 -20.80
CA ASN A 813 -38.69 -13.65 -19.54
C ASN A 813 -39.95 -13.17 -18.81
N LEU A 814 -40.97 -12.70 -19.52
CA LEU A 814 -42.26 -12.33 -18.92
C LEU A 814 -43.15 -13.54 -18.59
N ARG A 815 -43.05 -14.64 -19.35
CA ARG A 815 -43.94 -15.82 -19.25
C ARG A 815 -43.45 -16.89 -18.26
N GLN A 816 -42.15 -17.14 -18.20
CA GLN A 816 -41.55 -18.24 -17.44
C GLN A 816 -41.23 -17.82 -15.99
N PRO A 817 -41.21 -18.78 -15.04
CA PRO A 817 -40.84 -18.49 -13.66
C PRO A 817 -39.39 -18.02 -13.52
N VAL A 818 -39.16 -17.06 -12.64
CA VAL A 818 -37.82 -16.53 -12.33
C VAL A 818 -37.09 -17.45 -11.35
N GLN A 819 -35.99 -18.06 -11.78
CA GLN A 819 -35.19 -19.00 -10.97
C GLN A 819 -34.00 -18.30 -10.29
N PHE A 820 -34.30 -17.31 -9.45
CA PHE A 820 -33.28 -16.45 -8.84
C PHE A 820 -32.41 -17.17 -7.81
N HIS A 821 -33.00 -18.05 -6.98
CA HIS A 821 -32.25 -18.88 -6.03
C HIS A 821 -31.15 -19.71 -6.72
N ASN A 822 -31.51 -20.37 -7.82
CA ASN A 822 -30.57 -21.19 -8.60
C ASN A 822 -29.45 -20.32 -9.19
N ALA A 823 -29.81 -19.15 -9.75
CA ALA A 823 -28.82 -18.22 -10.30
C ALA A 823 -27.78 -17.77 -9.25
N ILE A 824 -28.20 -17.40 -8.04
CA ILE A 824 -27.28 -17.01 -6.96
C ILE A 824 -26.42 -18.20 -6.50
N THR A 825 -27.01 -19.39 -6.42
CA THR A 825 -26.28 -20.62 -6.05
C THR A 825 -25.18 -20.94 -7.06
N ASP A 826 -25.52 -20.89 -8.36
CA ASP A 826 -24.58 -21.16 -9.44
C ASP A 826 -23.49 -20.08 -9.51
N LEU A 827 -23.84 -18.80 -9.37
CA LEU A 827 -22.85 -17.71 -9.32
C LEU A 827 -21.84 -17.92 -8.19
N ALA A 828 -22.30 -18.31 -7.00
CA ALA A 828 -21.45 -18.61 -5.85
C ALA A 828 -20.49 -19.77 -6.13
N HIS A 829 -20.97 -20.86 -6.73
CA HIS A 829 -20.14 -21.98 -7.17
C HIS A 829 -19.08 -21.59 -8.21
N HIS A 830 -19.32 -20.54 -8.99
CA HIS A 830 -18.37 -19.99 -9.97
C HIS A 830 -17.44 -18.90 -9.38
N GLY A 831 -17.35 -18.78 -8.05
CA GLY A 831 -16.41 -17.88 -7.37
C GLY A 831 -16.90 -16.44 -7.24
N HIS A 832 -18.20 -16.19 -7.41
CA HIS A 832 -18.80 -14.88 -7.13
C HIS A 832 -19.17 -14.76 -5.66
N HIS A 833 -18.56 -13.80 -4.97
CA HIS A 833 -18.69 -13.65 -3.52
C HIS A 833 -19.15 -12.25 -3.11
N THR A 834 -19.19 -11.29 -4.04
CA THR A 834 -19.67 -9.93 -3.78
C THR A 834 -20.93 -9.67 -4.60
N TYR A 835 -22.04 -9.35 -3.95
CA TYR A 835 -23.35 -9.11 -4.57
C TYR A 835 -23.83 -7.70 -4.22
N ILE A 836 -24.05 -6.87 -5.24
CA ILE A 836 -24.50 -5.49 -5.06
C ILE A 836 -25.89 -5.36 -5.68
N GLU A 837 -26.91 -5.23 -4.83
CA GLU A 837 -28.26 -4.96 -5.28
C GLU A 837 -28.37 -3.50 -5.74
N THR A 838 -28.44 -3.32 -7.05
CA THR A 838 -28.43 -2.02 -7.72
C THR A 838 -29.84 -1.49 -7.84
N SER A 839 -30.41 -1.01 -6.73
CA SER A 839 -31.82 -0.66 -6.62
C SER A 839 -32.10 0.51 -5.69
N THR A 840 -33.33 1.03 -5.76
CA THR A 840 -33.81 2.17 -4.94
C THR A 840 -34.23 1.76 -3.52
N HIS A 841 -34.37 0.46 -3.27
CA HIS A 841 -34.63 -0.13 -1.95
C HIS A 841 -34.32 -1.64 -2.01
N PRO A 842 -33.66 -2.22 -0.99
CA PRO A 842 -33.38 -3.65 -0.94
C PRO A 842 -34.64 -4.49 -0.96
N VAL A 843 -34.76 -5.36 -1.96
CA VAL A 843 -35.83 -6.38 -2.05
C VAL A 843 -35.29 -7.79 -2.26
N LEU A 844 -34.06 -7.95 -2.76
CA LEU A 844 -33.43 -9.26 -2.99
C LEU A 844 -32.29 -9.58 -2.01
N THR A 845 -31.76 -8.58 -1.30
CA THR A 845 -30.63 -8.71 -0.36
C THR A 845 -30.85 -9.83 0.68
N ILE A 846 -32.06 -9.97 1.22
CA ILE A 846 -32.42 -11.05 2.17
C ILE A 846 -32.45 -12.41 1.46
N SER A 847 -32.99 -12.48 0.25
CA SER A 847 -33.05 -13.72 -0.54
C SER A 847 -31.65 -14.20 -0.95
N ILE A 848 -30.75 -13.28 -1.26
CA ILE A 848 -29.34 -13.55 -1.54
C ILE A 848 -28.67 -14.11 -0.28
N HIS A 849 -28.79 -13.43 0.88
CA HIS A 849 -28.26 -13.93 2.15
C HIS A 849 -28.80 -15.34 2.45
N ASN A 850 -30.12 -15.54 2.45
CA ASN A 850 -30.72 -16.84 2.72
C ASN A 850 -30.23 -17.96 1.77
N THR A 851 -29.82 -17.61 0.55
CA THR A 851 -29.24 -18.57 -0.40
C THR A 851 -27.78 -18.86 -0.08
N LEU A 852 -27.01 -17.85 0.34
CA LEU A 852 -25.57 -17.92 0.59
C LEU A 852 -25.21 -18.29 2.04
N ASP A 853 -26.16 -18.31 2.97
CA ASP A 853 -25.92 -18.60 4.40
C ASP A 853 -25.25 -19.96 4.63
N GLN A 854 -25.44 -20.92 3.72
CA GLN A 854 -24.82 -22.26 3.77
C GLN A 854 -23.58 -22.39 2.89
N HIS A 855 -23.16 -21.33 2.20
CA HIS A 855 -22.00 -21.36 1.34
C HIS A 855 -20.71 -21.38 2.17
N PRO A 856 -19.73 -22.27 1.85
CA PRO A 856 -18.55 -22.47 2.70
C PRO A 856 -17.60 -21.27 2.73
N GLN A 857 -17.60 -20.46 1.66
CA GLN A 857 -16.78 -19.24 1.59
C GLN A 857 -17.59 -18.01 2.05
N PRO A 858 -16.96 -17.07 2.79
CA PRO A 858 -17.63 -15.82 3.15
C PRO A 858 -18.12 -15.05 1.92
N THR A 859 -19.28 -14.42 2.02
CA THR A 859 -19.84 -13.59 0.95
C THR A 859 -20.22 -12.22 1.49
N THR A 860 -20.18 -11.22 0.61
CA THR A 860 -20.58 -9.84 0.89
C THR A 860 -21.80 -9.51 0.06
N THR A 861 -22.91 -9.17 0.69
CA THR A 861 -24.12 -8.71 -0.01
C THR A 861 -24.51 -7.34 0.50
N THR A 862 -24.67 -6.37 -0.40
CA THR A 862 -24.98 -4.99 -0.04
C THR A 862 -26.10 -4.38 -0.89
N PRO A 863 -26.98 -3.54 -0.30
CA PRO A 863 -27.91 -2.74 -1.08
C PRO A 863 -27.32 -1.39 -1.47
N THR A 864 -27.83 -0.81 -2.56
CA THR A 864 -27.39 0.54 -3.00
C THR A 864 -28.11 1.66 -2.23
N LEU A 865 -29.45 1.74 -2.33
CA LEU A 865 -30.24 2.76 -1.64
C LEU A 865 -31.27 2.13 -0.71
N ARG A 866 -31.77 2.91 0.25
CA ARG A 866 -32.94 2.55 1.07
C ARG A 866 -33.85 3.76 1.26
N ARG A 867 -35.15 3.56 1.09
CA ARG A 867 -36.22 4.53 1.34
C ARG A 867 -36.02 5.29 2.66
N ASP A 868 -36.35 6.60 2.66
CA ASP A 868 -36.34 7.50 3.82
C ASP A 868 -34.96 7.74 4.46
N HIS A 869 -33.89 7.69 3.67
CA HIS A 869 -32.52 7.95 4.12
C HIS A 869 -31.77 8.91 3.17
N ASP A 870 -30.70 9.51 3.68
CA ASP A 870 -29.82 10.39 2.91
C ASP A 870 -29.04 9.61 1.83
N THR A 871 -29.27 9.93 0.55
CA THR A 871 -28.75 9.11 -0.55
C THR A 871 -27.23 9.21 -0.74
N PRO A 872 -26.57 10.39 -0.65
CA PRO A 872 -25.11 10.47 -0.77
C PRO A 872 -24.39 9.70 0.35
N HIS A 873 -24.82 9.89 1.60
CA HIS A 873 -24.24 9.17 2.74
C HIS A 873 -24.39 7.66 2.62
N GLN A 874 -25.54 7.18 2.14
CA GLN A 874 -25.76 5.75 1.91
C GLN A 874 -24.82 5.16 0.86
N ILE A 875 -24.67 5.82 -0.28
CA ILE A 875 -23.78 5.33 -1.35
C ILE A 875 -22.34 5.23 -0.81
N LEU A 876 -21.87 6.25 -0.09
CA LEU A 876 -20.54 6.23 0.51
C LEU A 876 -20.40 5.19 1.62
N THR A 877 -21.46 4.94 2.39
CA THR A 877 -21.51 3.89 3.42
C THR A 877 -21.45 2.50 2.80
N THR A 878 -22.18 2.27 1.70
CA THR A 878 -22.12 1.00 0.97
C THR A 878 -20.75 0.82 0.30
N ALA A 879 -20.19 1.86 -0.31
CA ALA A 879 -18.83 1.83 -0.85
C ALA A 879 -17.79 1.52 0.25
N ALA A 880 -17.95 2.13 1.43
CA ALA A 880 -17.11 1.86 2.60
C ALA A 880 -17.23 0.41 3.05
N HIS A 881 -18.45 -0.14 3.10
CA HIS A 881 -18.69 -1.53 3.45
C HIS A 881 -18.00 -2.48 2.47
N LEU A 882 -18.13 -2.23 1.16
CA LEU A 882 -17.45 -2.99 0.11
C LEU A 882 -15.93 -2.91 0.27
N HIS A 883 -15.39 -1.71 0.47
CA HIS A 883 -13.96 -1.48 0.72
C HIS A 883 -13.45 -2.26 1.94
N THR A 884 -14.16 -2.22 3.06
CA THR A 884 -13.73 -2.90 4.29
C THR A 884 -13.81 -4.43 4.21
N HIS A 885 -14.52 -4.97 3.22
CA HIS A 885 -14.63 -6.42 2.97
C HIS A 885 -13.80 -6.89 1.76
N GLY A 886 -12.99 -6.02 1.18
CA GLY A 886 -11.95 -6.40 0.19
C GLY A 886 -12.21 -5.90 -1.22
N THR A 887 -13.39 -5.39 -1.55
CA THR A 887 -13.67 -4.83 -2.88
C THR A 887 -12.88 -3.54 -3.09
N PRO A 888 -12.08 -3.41 -4.17
CA PRO A 888 -11.41 -2.16 -4.48
C PRO A 888 -12.43 -1.04 -4.76
N ILE A 889 -12.19 0.15 -4.21
CA ILE A 889 -13.02 1.34 -4.43
C ILE A 889 -12.11 2.48 -4.87
N THR A 890 -12.49 3.14 -5.96
CA THR A 890 -11.88 4.40 -6.40
C THR A 890 -12.58 5.54 -5.67
N TRP A 891 -11.96 6.01 -4.59
CA TRP A 891 -12.51 7.14 -3.84
C TRP A 891 -12.37 8.43 -4.65
N PRO A 892 -13.45 9.23 -4.79
CA PRO A 892 -13.34 10.55 -5.40
C PRO A 892 -12.46 11.43 -4.51
N THR A 893 -11.35 11.92 -5.05
CA THR A 893 -10.39 12.74 -4.29
C THR A 893 -9.99 13.96 -5.11
N THR A 894 -9.54 15.00 -4.40
CA THR A 894 -9.01 16.22 -5.01
C THR A 894 -7.52 16.27 -4.72
N THR A 895 -6.72 16.51 -5.76
CA THR A 895 -5.26 16.64 -5.60
C THR A 895 -4.96 17.79 -4.64
N PRO A 896 -4.21 17.54 -3.56
CA PRO A 896 -3.93 18.54 -2.56
C PRO A 896 -2.89 19.56 -3.08
N PRO A 897 -2.95 20.82 -2.62
CA PRO A 897 -1.87 21.77 -2.82
C PRO A 897 -0.54 21.21 -2.27
N PRO A 898 0.63 21.57 -2.85
CA PRO A 898 1.94 21.01 -2.48
C PRO A 898 2.33 21.13 -1.00
N HIS A 899 1.79 22.14 -0.30
CA HIS A 899 2.10 22.43 1.11
C HIS A 899 1.13 21.79 2.10
N THR A 900 0.21 20.94 1.63
CA THR A 900 -0.71 20.23 2.51
C THR A 900 0.08 19.33 3.46
N PRO A 901 -0.22 19.37 4.79
CA PRO A 901 0.37 18.44 5.75
C PRO A 901 0.09 16.98 5.38
N THR A 902 1.14 16.15 5.32
CA THR A 902 1.01 14.71 5.06
C THR A 902 0.45 14.01 6.32
N PRO A 903 -0.52 13.08 6.18
CA PRO A 903 -0.99 12.25 7.28
C PRO A 903 0.14 11.39 7.88
N PRO A 904 0.00 10.90 9.12
CA PRO A 904 1.00 10.05 9.75
C PRO A 904 1.25 8.75 8.97
N THR A 905 2.45 8.21 9.12
CA THR A 905 2.87 6.91 8.58
C THR A 905 2.39 5.74 9.46
N TYR A 906 2.57 4.52 8.97
CA TYR A 906 2.12 3.28 9.62
C TYR A 906 2.57 3.15 11.09
N PRO A 907 1.70 2.66 12.00
CA PRO A 907 2.04 2.41 13.39
C PRO A 907 2.54 0.98 13.59
N PHE A 908 3.84 0.77 13.36
CA PHE A 908 4.49 -0.53 13.60
C PHE A 908 4.27 -1.02 15.03
N GLN A 909 3.89 -2.30 15.16
CA GLN A 909 3.63 -2.96 16.44
C GLN A 909 4.89 -3.70 16.88
N HIS A 910 5.77 -2.99 17.58
CA HIS A 910 7.11 -3.48 17.88
C HIS A 910 7.12 -4.58 18.95
N HIS A 911 7.93 -5.60 18.68
CA HIS A 911 8.45 -6.54 19.66
C HIS A 911 9.95 -6.37 19.81
N THR A 912 10.50 -6.70 20.98
CA THR A 912 11.93 -6.61 21.25
C THR A 912 12.67 -7.83 20.69
N TYR A 913 13.64 -7.59 19.81
CA TYR A 913 14.56 -8.59 19.28
C TYR A 913 16.00 -8.17 19.49
N TRP A 914 16.70 -8.87 20.38
CA TRP A 914 18.11 -8.62 20.66
C TRP A 914 18.84 -9.89 21.11
N LEU A 915 19.99 -10.18 20.50
CA LEU A 915 20.85 -11.29 20.93
C LEU A 915 21.54 -10.90 22.24
N HIS A 916 21.46 -11.78 23.24
CA HIS A 916 22.18 -11.62 24.51
C HIS A 916 23.22 -12.73 24.63
N THR A 917 24.42 -12.36 25.07
CA THR A 917 25.48 -13.32 25.41
C THR A 917 25.21 -13.93 26.77
N THR A 918 25.18 -15.25 26.88
CA THR A 918 25.21 -15.94 28.18
C THR A 918 26.63 -15.79 28.76
N PRO A 919 26.81 -15.31 30.01
CA PRO A 919 28.13 -15.20 30.60
C PRO A 919 28.78 -16.59 30.77
N GLN A 920 30.02 -16.75 30.29
CA GLN A 920 30.81 -17.96 30.52
C GLN A 920 31.10 -18.13 32.01
N THR A 921 30.51 -19.14 32.65
CA THR A 921 31.01 -19.65 33.93
C THR A 921 32.29 -20.44 33.67
N SER A 922 33.41 -19.91 34.13
CA SER A 922 34.69 -20.60 34.16
C SER A 922 34.63 -21.88 35.00
N GLY A 923 34.92 -23.03 34.38
CA GLY A 923 35.47 -24.22 35.03
C GLY A 923 34.47 -25.14 35.74
N GLY A 924 34.12 -26.25 35.07
CA GLY A 924 33.50 -27.41 35.71
C GLY A 924 33.11 -28.47 34.68
N SER A 925 33.92 -29.51 34.55
CA SER A 925 33.59 -30.71 33.77
C SER A 925 32.33 -31.39 34.32
N ILE A 926 31.24 -31.42 33.57
CA ILE A 926 30.12 -32.35 33.79
C ILE A 926 29.58 -32.78 32.42
N GLY A 927 29.42 -34.08 32.24
CA GLY A 927 29.16 -34.76 30.97
C GLY A 927 27.81 -34.41 30.32
N VAL A 928 27.80 -34.53 29.00
CA VAL A 928 26.62 -34.42 28.15
C VAL A 928 25.73 -35.64 28.41
N ALA A 929 24.60 -35.44 29.09
CA ALA A 929 23.48 -36.35 29.02
C ALA A 929 22.64 -35.93 27.81
N ALA A 930 22.64 -36.75 26.77
CA ALA A 930 21.66 -36.68 25.70
C ALA A 930 20.35 -37.24 26.26
N ASP A 931 19.23 -36.53 26.07
CA ASP A 931 17.90 -37.09 26.25
C ASP A 931 17.73 -38.27 25.29
N GLU A 932 17.61 -39.47 25.85
CA GLU A 932 17.19 -40.68 25.14
C GLU A 932 15.66 -40.65 24.94
N PRO A 933 15.14 -41.03 23.76
CA PRO A 933 13.71 -41.30 23.58
C PRO A 933 13.29 -42.57 24.36
N GLU A 934 12.07 -42.54 24.92
CA GLU A 934 11.49 -43.51 25.89
C GLU A 934 11.34 -44.98 25.44
N ASP A 935 11.94 -45.40 24.33
CA ASP A 935 12.05 -46.81 23.92
C ASP A 935 13.39 -46.95 23.18
N GLY A 936 14.39 -47.60 23.78
CA GLY A 936 15.79 -47.64 23.33
C GLY A 936 16.08 -48.38 22.01
N MET A 937 15.17 -48.33 21.03
CA MET A 937 15.33 -48.83 19.67
C MET A 937 15.46 -47.66 18.68
N THR A 938 16.49 -47.70 17.84
CA THR A 938 16.66 -46.79 16.71
C THR A 938 15.53 -46.95 15.68
N LEU A 939 15.24 -45.91 14.90
CA LEU A 939 14.20 -45.96 13.84
C LEU A 939 14.42 -47.15 12.89
N SER A 940 15.67 -47.49 12.58
CA SER A 940 16.03 -48.66 11.77
C SER A 940 15.64 -49.99 12.42
N GLU A 941 15.81 -50.13 13.74
CA GLU A 941 15.43 -51.35 14.49
C GLU A 941 13.91 -51.52 14.59
N ARG A 942 13.17 -50.41 14.70
CA ARG A 942 11.69 -50.40 14.68
C ARG A 942 11.15 -50.80 13.31
N LEU A 943 11.71 -50.25 12.24
CA LEU A 943 11.33 -50.57 10.87
C LEU A 943 11.66 -52.04 10.52
N ALA A 944 12.79 -52.58 10.99
CA ALA A 944 13.18 -53.97 10.74
C ALA A 944 12.21 -55.03 11.31
N GLN A 945 11.37 -54.66 12.29
CA GLN A 945 10.36 -55.54 12.90
C GLN A 945 8.99 -55.48 12.21
N GLN A 946 8.83 -54.59 11.23
CA GLN A 946 7.58 -54.36 10.49
C GLN A 946 7.63 -55.05 9.11
N SER A 947 6.46 -55.37 8.57
CA SER A 947 6.35 -55.82 7.18
C SER A 947 6.75 -54.71 6.20
N PRO A 948 7.15 -55.03 4.95
CA PRO A 948 7.54 -54.02 3.96
C PRO A 948 6.48 -52.96 3.68
N GLU A 949 5.19 -53.33 3.78
CA GLU A 949 4.06 -52.40 3.62
C GLU A 949 3.95 -51.43 4.79
N GLU A 950 4.08 -51.93 6.03
CA GLU A 950 4.07 -51.11 7.25
C GLU A 950 5.28 -50.17 7.34
N GLN A 951 6.46 -50.61 6.88
CA GLN A 951 7.66 -49.78 6.78
C GLN A 951 7.48 -48.60 5.81
N ALA A 952 6.89 -48.88 4.65
CA ALA A 952 6.65 -47.86 3.63
C ALA A 952 5.63 -46.81 4.11
N GLU A 953 4.60 -47.24 4.83
CA GLU A 953 3.59 -46.35 5.42
C GLU A 953 4.19 -45.47 6.53
N ALA A 954 5.00 -46.04 7.43
CA ALA A 954 5.67 -45.30 8.50
C ALA A 954 6.67 -44.26 7.97
N LEU A 955 7.45 -44.61 6.93
CA LEU A 955 8.39 -43.68 6.30
C LEU A 955 7.66 -42.59 5.50
N LEU A 956 6.55 -42.93 4.84
CA LEU A 956 5.72 -41.95 4.16
C LEU A 956 5.13 -40.94 5.14
N ASP A 957 4.64 -41.39 6.29
CA ASP A 957 4.10 -40.52 7.33
C ASP A 957 5.18 -39.60 7.93
N LEU A 958 6.39 -40.14 8.17
CA LEU A 958 7.55 -39.35 8.60
C LEU A 958 7.90 -38.26 7.59
N VAL A 959 7.99 -38.59 6.29
CA VAL A 959 8.30 -37.62 5.24
C VAL A 959 7.22 -36.56 5.14
N ARG A 960 5.94 -36.94 5.14
CA ARG A 960 4.81 -35.99 5.03
C ARG A 960 4.74 -35.07 6.24
N THR A 961 4.92 -35.58 7.45
CA THR A 961 4.91 -34.78 8.68
C THR A 961 6.08 -33.81 8.72
N THR A 962 7.28 -34.29 8.40
CA THR A 962 8.49 -33.47 8.37
C THR A 962 8.41 -32.38 7.30
N ALA A 963 7.87 -32.72 6.13
CA ALA A 963 7.72 -31.78 5.03
C ALA A 963 6.63 -30.73 5.28
N THR A 964 5.53 -31.13 5.91
CA THR A 964 4.46 -30.20 6.35
C THR A 964 5.00 -29.22 7.38
N THR A 965 5.82 -29.70 8.32
CA THR A 965 6.49 -28.88 9.33
C THR A 965 7.51 -27.92 8.70
N ALA A 966 8.31 -28.38 7.73
CA ALA A 966 9.26 -27.53 7.00
C ALA A 966 8.58 -26.42 6.18
N LEU A 967 7.29 -26.59 5.82
CA LEU A 967 6.47 -25.55 5.20
C LEU A 967 5.76 -24.65 6.22
N GLY A 968 5.95 -24.86 7.52
CA GLY A 968 5.29 -24.09 8.59
C GLY A 968 3.79 -24.36 8.74
N ARG A 969 3.29 -25.49 8.21
CA ARG A 969 1.88 -25.91 8.32
C ARG A 969 1.68 -26.81 9.53
N THR A 970 0.54 -26.69 10.21
CA THR A 970 0.25 -27.44 11.45
C THR A 970 -0.92 -28.43 11.35
N GLU A 971 -1.78 -28.36 10.33
CA GLU A 971 -3.03 -29.14 10.29
C GLU A 971 -3.23 -29.96 9.00
N ASP A 972 -2.75 -29.49 7.84
CA ASP A 972 -2.92 -30.19 6.55
C ASP A 972 -1.61 -30.87 6.09
N LEU A 973 -1.53 -32.19 6.28
CA LEU A 973 -0.43 -33.00 5.74
C LEU A 973 -0.42 -32.94 4.22
N ILE A 974 0.75 -32.64 3.63
CA ILE A 974 0.93 -32.68 2.17
C ILE A 974 0.50 -34.03 1.57
N GLY A 975 -0.06 -34.03 0.37
CA GLY A 975 -0.47 -35.25 -0.32
C GLY A 975 0.75 -36.15 -0.59
N PRO A 976 0.59 -37.48 -0.55
CA PRO A 976 1.70 -38.41 -0.73
C PRO A 976 2.35 -38.33 -2.12
N ASP A 977 1.60 -37.86 -3.12
CA ASP A 977 2.01 -37.75 -4.52
C ASP A 977 2.12 -36.29 -4.98
N ASP A 978 2.02 -35.33 -4.06
CA ASP A 978 2.16 -33.91 -4.37
C ASP A 978 3.63 -33.58 -4.66
N PRO A 979 3.95 -32.93 -5.79
CA PRO A 979 5.32 -32.51 -6.07
C PRO A 979 5.77 -31.44 -5.06
N PHE A 980 6.91 -31.66 -4.40
CA PHE A 980 7.40 -30.75 -3.35
C PHE A 980 7.46 -29.29 -3.81
N PHE A 981 7.94 -29.02 -5.02
CA PHE A 981 8.05 -27.67 -5.56
C PHE A 981 6.69 -27.02 -5.89
N GLU A 982 5.66 -27.79 -6.19
CA GLU A 982 4.31 -27.27 -6.44
C GLU A 982 3.58 -26.92 -5.14
N VAL A 983 3.90 -27.60 -4.04
CA VAL A 983 3.33 -27.30 -2.71
C VAL A 983 4.11 -26.26 -1.91
N GLY A 984 5.15 -25.65 -2.51
CA GLY A 984 5.85 -24.48 -1.98
C GLY A 984 7.26 -24.75 -1.43
N PHE A 985 7.88 -25.91 -1.68
CA PHE A 985 9.28 -26.11 -1.34
C PHE A 985 10.20 -25.21 -2.16
N ASN A 986 11.19 -24.60 -1.51
CA ASN A 986 12.25 -23.81 -2.10
C ASN A 986 13.62 -24.29 -1.59
N SER A 987 14.71 -23.65 -1.98
CA SER A 987 16.06 -24.09 -1.59
C SER A 987 16.31 -24.12 -0.07
N LEU A 988 15.63 -23.28 0.70
CA LEU A 988 15.76 -23.24 2.17
C LEU A 988 14.95 -24.35 2.82
N THR A 989 13.66 -24.48 2.49
CA THR A 989 12.78 -25.51 3.07
C THR A 989 13.18 -26.93 2.64
N ALA A 990 13.79 -27.09 1.46
CA ALA A 990 14.40 -28.35 1.02
C ALA A 990 15.57 -28.77 1.92
N VAL A 991 16.39 -27.81 2.37
CA VAL A 991 17.52 -28.05 3.27
C VAL A 991 17.03 -28.39 4.68
N GLU A 992 15.97 -27.73 5.15
CA GLU A 992 15.34 -28.02 6.45
C GLU A 992 14.72 -29.43 6.49
N LEU A 993 13.96 -29.81 5.45
CA LEU A 993 13.42 -31.17 5.31
C LEU A 993 14.55 -32.21 5.31
N ARG A 994 15.60 -31.98 4.52
CA ARG A 994 16.78 -32.85 4.48
C ARG A 994 17.45 -32.99 5.85
N ASN A 995 17.68 -31.88 6.55
CA ASN A 995 18.33 -31.89 7.87
C ASN A 995 17.50 -32.66 8.89
N THR A 996 16.19 -32.46 8.88
CA THR A 996 15.28 -33.12 9.80
C THR A 996 15.19 -34.62 9.50
N LEU A 997 15.16 -35.01 8.21
CA LEU A 997 15.23 -36.41 7.81
C LEU A 997 16.58 -37.05 8.16
N ASN A 998 17.71 -36.35 8.00
CA ASN A 998 19.03 -36.84 8.44
C ASN A 998 19.04 -37.13 9.95
N ASN A 999 18.47 -36.23 10.76
CA ASN A 999 18.39 -36.40 12.20
C ASN A 999 17.46 -37.56 12.59
N ALA A 1000 16.30 -37.69 11.93
CA ALA A 1000 15.34 -38.74 12.23
C ALA A 1000 15.80 -40.14 11.77
N THR A 1001 16.54 -40.23 10.67
CA THR A 1001 16.92 -41.51 10.04
C THR A 1001 18.38 -41.91 10.26
N GLY A 1002 19.25 -40.99 10.69
CA GLY A 1002 20.70 -41.21 10.77
C GLY A 1002 21.40 -41.34 9.40
N LEU A 1003 20.69 -41.08 8.29
CA LEU A 1003 21.26 -41.09 6.95
C LEU A 1003 22.03 -39.81 6.64
N ARG A 1004 22.89 -39.87 5.61
CA ARG A 1004 23.52 -38.70 5.00
C ARG A 1004 22.90 -38.46 3.64
N LEU A 1005 21.82 -37.70 3.60
CA LEU A 1005 21.07 -37.41 2.38
C LEU A 1005 21.70 -36.25 1.60
N PRO A 1006 21.79 -36.32 0.26
CA PRO A 1006 22.37 -35.27 -0.59
C PRO A 1006 21.50 -34.01 -0.63
N VAL A 1007 22.09 -32.88 -1.04
CA VAL A 1007 21.37 -31.59 -1.18
C VAL A 1007 20.38 -31.60 -2.35
N THR A 1008 20.57 -32.50 -3.33
CA THR A 1008 19.69 -32.68 -4.49
C THR A 1008 18.47 -33.56 -4.22
N LEU A 1009 18.29 -34.04 -2.99
CA LEU A 1009 17.30 -35.05 -2.59
C LEU A 1009 15.90 -34.85 -3.19
N LEU A 1010 15.38 -33.62 -3.15
CA LEU A 1010 14.02 -33.31 -3.63
C LEU A 1010 13.93 -33.19 -5.16
N PHE A 1011 15.06 -33.01 -5.85
CA PHE A 1011 15.11 -33.07 -7.32
C PHE A 1011 15.10 -34.52 -7.81
N ASP A 1012 15.79 -35.39 -7.09
CA ASP A 1012 15.90 -36.81 -7.43
C ASP A 1012 14.63 -37.59 -6.99
N HIS A 1013 13.95 -37.11 -5.94
CA HIS A 1013 12.71 -37.69 -5.40
C HIS A 1013 11.65 -36.60 -5.17
N ALA A 1014 10.95 -36.25 -6.25
CA ALA A 1014 10.08 -35.07 -6.30
C ALA A 1014 8.78 -35.13 -5.47
N THR A 1015 8.40 -36.28 -4.91
CA THR A 1015 7.18 -36.45 -4.10
C THR A 1015 7.46 -37.17 -2.78
N PRO A 1016 6.63 -36.99 -1.74
CA PRO A 1016 6.78 -37.70 -0.47
C PRO A 1016 6.87 -39.22 -0.61
N ARG A 1017 6.08 -39.81 -1.51
CA ARG A 1017 6.12 -41.26 -1.79
C ARG A 1017 7.44 -41.71 -2.40
N MET A 1018 7.98 -40.97 -3.36
CA MET A 1018 9.28 -41.30 -3.96
C MET A 1018 10.42 -41.16 -2.94
N LEU A 1019 10.35 -40.14 -2.10
CA LEU A 1019 11.35 -39.92 -1.07
C LEU A 1019 11.28 -40.98 0.03
N ALA A 1020 10.09 -41.36 0.48
CA ALA A 1020 9.91 -42.45 1.44
C ALA A 1020 10.45 -43.79 0.91
N GLY A 1021 10.21 -44.11 -0.37
CA GLY A 1021 10.78 -45.29 -1.02
C GLY A 1021 12.31 -45.27 -1.03
N HIS A 1022 12.92 -44.12 -1.34
CA HIS A 1022 14.37 -43.96 -1.29
C HIS A 1022 14.95 -44.16 0.12
N LEU A 1023 14.29 -43.61 1.14
CA LEU A 1023 14.68 -43.80 2.54
C LEU A 1023 14.58 -45.27 2.95
N GLN A 1024 13.53 -45.97 2.51
CA GLN A 1024 13.35 -47.40 2.76
C GLN A 1024 14.52 -48.21 2.18
N GLU A 1025 14.90 -47.95 0.92
CA GLU A 1025 16.05 -48.60 0.28
C GLU A 1025 17.38 -48.32 0.99
N GLN A 1026 17.63 -47.07 1.38
CA GLN A 1026 18.85 -46.64 2.06
C GLN A 1026 18.98 -47.22 3.47
N LEU A 1027 17.87 -47.33 4.21
CA LEU A 1027 17.86 -47.89 5.57
C LEU A 1027 18.02 -49.41 5.55
N LEU A 1028 17.44 -50.10 4.57
CA LEU A 1028 17.51 -51.56 4.45
C LEU A 1028 18.81 -52.08 3.82
N THR A 1029 19.52 -51.25 3.05
CA THR A 1029 20.88 -51.57 2.55
C THR A 1029 21.97 -51.37 3.60
N ARG A 1030 21.66 -50.76 4.77
CA ARG A 1030 22.59 -50.44 5.85
C ARG A 1030 22.49 -51.34 7.10
N SER A 1031 21.74 -52.44 7.07
CA SER A 1031 21.82 -53.47 8.11
C SER A 1031 23.20 -54.17 8.02
N PRO A 1032 24.07 -54.05 9.04
CA PRO A 1032 25.33 -54.79 9.07
C PRO A 1032 25.06 -56.27 9.38
N ASN A 1033 25.85 -57.15 8.76
CA ASN A 1033 26.40 -58.27 9.51
C ASN A 1033 27.41 -57.75 10.55
#